data_AF-A0A318Y673-F1
#
_entry.id   AF-A0A318Y673-F1
#
_cell.length_a   1.000
_cell.length_b   1.000
_cell.length_c   1.000
_cell.angle_alpha   90.00
_cell.angle_beta   90.00
_cell.angle_gamma   90.00
#
_symmetry.space_group_name_H-M   'P 1'
#
loop_
_entity.id
_entity.type
_entity.pdbx_description
1 polymer ?
#
loop_
_entity_poly.entity_id
_entity_poly.type
_entity_poly.pdbx_seq_one_letter_code
_entity_poly.pdbx_strand_id
1 'polypeptide(L)'
;MVVLPLSCNEGTIGGDGLYAEAKIGLKSLFNRFHSESWSTYATICGAVMGWTRGTGLMHSSDMIAAEMEKLGVITFSRAEMAFNILALLSPAITALADETPVYADLTGGFGAMWNLKEHIAASRKAVAENLRLGVVLAEEEIHHEAALHGQQANPHAQEPEVRNKRANLNIGFPSIARQEDMMARLPGLQGMIDLSQTVVIVGFSELGPWGSSRTRWEMESQGQFSLEGYVEMAWMMGLIRHITGDLKGQPYVGWIDVVTSEPISDDEIPERYHQQIMENSGLRFVEPDALNTYDPSRMEFMHEVVIEDDLPPFESSKSAAEAFKLRHGDHVVVRPISDSDNYRVFMKKGAVVMVPKAIPFHPLVGGRVPKGWDPLRYGIPGDIVQEADPTTLYALCCVSEAFLFAGIKDPYQMYQYIQVSEVANCLGTGGGPMKTIQSMYRDRYLDRPVQGDIILDHFSNTMGAWVNMLLLSSSGPLRTHVGACATAIESLDSGCEAIKSGKCKVAIVGGCDDFGEEVAYEFAGIKATANTKEELAKGRLPGEFSRPTTSSRSGFAESAGCGVQIVMAADLALEMGLPIYGIVAYTQMASDQIGRSIPAPGKGILTAARESADARHSPLLDLEIRRAGFEREVAEIRQQAWDGQVSSTCQTESTICATEERMKSRLRDAQHRWANSIRLQDASISPLRAALATWALSIDDIGVVSSHGTSTRANELNEGEVINAQMNHLVRRRGNPLLCVCQKSVTGHPKAAAGAWQLNGCIQMFRDSIVPGNRNADNIDEQLRQFKHLVYPMDSMKVPDMKAIMLTSFGFGQKGALAVVVTPRYVFAAVPTATFEDYRTRVLQRQRTANVEFVARLLKNSLVQVKCDPPWKSAETMHSVFLNPDSRLAADDSFGSETPVKAPSPDSVGERSDVTAALVQSLLERVTQRSGATTSTSVGVDVEEIMSLHIENLNFLQRNFTPAERDYCSKAANPRSAFAGRWSAKEAVFKSFRVPSMGAGAAMQNIEILDESGNPSVKVCLAITQH
;
A
#
# COMPACT_ATOMS: atom_id res chain seq x y z
N MET A 1 4.34 -36.77 39.27
CA MET A 1 4.30 -37.97 38.41
C MET A 1 5.26 -37.83 37.23
N VAL A 2 6.03 -38.88 36.96
CA VAL A 2 6.98 -39.00 35.84
C VAL A 2 6.43 -40.04 34.87
N VAL A 3 6.13 -39.62 33.64
CA VAL A 3 5.71 -40.53 32.57
C VAL A 3 6.94 -41.08 31.87
N LEU A 4 7.28 -42.34 32.13
CA LEU A 4 8.44 -42.99 31.54
C LEU A 4 8.09 -43.51 30.13
N PRO A 5 8.81 -43.12 29.08
CA PRO A 5 8.60 -43.63 27.74
C PRO A 5 9.23 -45.03 27.64
N LEU A 6 8.46 -46.07 27.92
CA LEU A 6 8.87 -47.47 27.81
C LEU A 6 8.65 -47.99 26.38
N SER A 7 9.31 -49.09 26.06
CA SER A 7 9.17 -49.77 24.77
C SER A 7 8.82 -51.24 24.99
N CYS A 8 8.07 -51.79 24.04
CA CYS A 8 7.89 -53.24 23.92
C CYS A 8 9.00 -53.90 23.10
N ASN A 9 9.83 -53.12 22.38
CA ASN A 9 11.03 -53.63 21.72
C ASN A 9 12.22 -53.57 22.69
N GLU A 10 12.59 -54.74 23.22
CA GLU A 10 13.71 -54.95 24.13
C GLU A 10 14.88 -55.65 23.43
N GLY A 11 15.18 -55.21 22.20
CA GLY A 11 16.20 -55.82 21.33
C GLY A 11 15.65 -56.87 20.35
N THR A 12 14.32 -57.02 20.30
CA THR A 12 13.60 -57.96 19.42
C THR A 12 13.79 -57.66 17.94
N ILE A 13 13.86 -56.38 17.57
CA ILE A 13 14.02 -55.93 16.18
C ILE A 13 15.51 -55.95 15.77
N GLY A 14 16.39 -55.51 16.68
CA GLY A 14 17.84 -55.41 16.50
C GLY A 14 18.27 -54.24 15.59
N GLY A 15 19.55 -53.85 15.68
CA GLY A 15 20.11 -52.72 14.92
C GLY A 15 19.77 -51.35 15.52
N ASP A 16 19.32 -51.32 16.77
CA ASP A 16 18.83 -50.16 17.53
C ASP A 16 19.86 -49.60 18.54
N GLY A 17 21.12 -50.05 18.47
CA GLY A 17 22.20 -49.55 19.32
C GLY A 17 21.95 -49.89 20.80
N LEU A 18 22.04 -48.88 21.69
CA LEU A 18 21.74 -49.00 23.12
C LEU A 18 20.30 -48.64 23.48
N TYR A 19 19.40 -48.55 22.49
CA TYR A 19 18.01 -48.15 22.72
C TYR A 19 17.29 -49.13 23.65
N ALA A 20 17.41 -50.44 23.38
CA ALA A 20 16.74 -51.47 24.17
C ALA A 20 17.21 -51.45 25.63
N GLU A 21 18.53 -51.38 25.85
CA GLU A 21 19.17 -51.29 27.16
C GLU A 21 18.70 -50.05 27.92
N ALA A 22 18.60 -48.90 27.24
CA ALA A 22 18.08 -47.68 27.85
C ALA A 22 16.62 -47.82 28.29
N LYS A 23 15.76 -48.43 27.46
CA LYS A 23 14.33 -48.63 27.77
C LYS A 23 14.10 -49.67 28.87
N ILE A 24 14.87 -50.76 28.87
CA ILE A 24 14.86 -51.76 29.95
C ILE A 24 15.37 -51.14 31.25
N GLY A 25 16.43 -50.34 31.20
CA GLY A 25 17.00 -49.66 32.37
C GLY A 25 15.98 -48.80 33.13
N LEU A 26 15.07 -48.14 32.41
CA LEU A 26 13.98 -47.35 33.01
C LEU A 26 13.00 -48.21 33.82
N LYS A 27 12.82 -49.50 33.50
CA LYS A 27 11.91 -50.38 34.26
C LYS A 27 12.39 -50.62 35.69
N SER A 28 13.68 -50.44 35.99
CA SER A 28 14.18 -50.52 37.36
C SER A 28 13.50 -49.51 38.30
N LEU A 29 12.99 -48.39 37.77
CA LEU A 29 12.31 -47.36 38.54
C LEU A 29 11.00 -47.83 39.18
N PHE A 30 10.33 -48.84 38.61
CA PHE A 30 9.16 -49.47 39.24
C PHE A 30 9.50 -50.08 40.60
N ASN A 31 10.67 -50.71 40.70
CA ASN A 31 11.13 -51.32 41.96
C ASN A 31 11.77 -50.28 42.88
N ARG A 32 12.55 -49.35 42.30
CA ARG A 32 13.21 -48.28 43.08
C ARG A 32 12.23 -47.34 43.77
N PHE A 33 11.02 -47.20 43.22
CA PHE A 33 9.93 -46.49 43.89
C PHE A 33 9.65 -47.04 45.30
N HIS A 34 9.73 -48.36 45.50
CA HIS A 34 9.51 -48.99 46.80
C HIS A 34 10.79 -49.12 47.64
N SER A 35 11.95 -49.30 47.00
CA SER A 35 13.22 -49.57 47.71
C SER A 35 13.98 -48.32 48.13
N GLU A 36 13.63 -47.14 47.60
CA GLU A 36 14.32 -45.87 47.87
C GLU A 36 13.37 -44.80 48.44
N SER A 37 13.93 -43.72 48.98
CA SER A 37 13.19 -42.73 49.77
C SER A 37 12.61 -41.55 48.97
N TRP A 38 12.51 -41.65 47.63
CA TRP A 38 12.04 -40.54 46.78
C TRP A 38 10.58 -40.67 46.34
N SER A 39 9.88 -41.76 46.68
CA SER A 39 8.47 -42.00 46.32
C SER A 39 7.51 -40.94 46.87
N THR A 40 7.89 -40.22 47.91
CA THR A 40 7.14 -39.07 48.45
C THR A 40 7.21 -37.82 47.56
N TYR A 41 8.20 -37.71 46.67
CA TYR A 41 8.40 -36.54 45.80
C TYR A 41 8.15 -36.84 44.32
N ALA A 42 8.26 -38.11 43.91
CA ALA A 42 8.07 -38.51 42.53
C ALA A 42 7.36 -39.87 42.41
N THR A 43 6.33 -39.88 41.57
CA THR A 43 5.54 -41.07 41.24
C THR A 43 5.83 -41.54 39.84
N ILE A 44 5.75 -42.85 39.60
CA ILE A 44 6.17 -43.46 38.33
C ILE A 44 4.96 -43.97 37.56
N CYS A 45 4.81 -43.51 36.31
CA CYS A 45 3.86 -44.05 35.36
C CYS A 45 4.62 -44.46 34.08
N GLY A 46 4.79 -45.74 33.82
CA GLY A 46 5.44 -46.21 32.60
C GLY A 46 4.45 -46.38 31.47
N ALA A 47 4.63 -45.60 30.40
CA ALA A 47 3.86 -45.71 29.17
C ALA A 47 4.63 -46.55 28.15
N VAL A 48 4.17 -47.78 27.91
CA VAL A 48 4.76 -48.68 26.91
C VAL A 48 4.18 -48.33 25.55
N MET A 49 4.89 -47.50 24.80
CA MET A 49 4.37 -46.96 23.55
C MET A 49 4.46 -47.99 22.43
N GLY A 50 3.34 -48.17 21.72
CA GLY A 50 3.27 -48.96 20.49
C GLY A 50 3.73 -48.23 19.25
N TRP A 51 3.44 -48.84 18.10
CA TRP A 51 3.77 -48.28 16.80
C TRP A 51 3.07 -46.93 16.58
N THR A 52 3.85 -45.85 16.49
CA THR A 52 3.34 -44.49 16.26
C THR A 52 3.81 -43.96 14.91
N ARG A 53 2.86 -43.81 13.98
CA ARG A 53 3.09 -43.38 12.59
C ARG A 53 3.41 -41.89 12.50
N GLY A 54 4.20 -41.49 11.49
CA GLY A 54 4.41 -40.09 11.13
C GLY A 54 5.36 -39.33 12.06
N THR A 55 6.21 -40.03 12.81
CA THR A 55 7.24 -39.43 13.66
C THR A 55 8.48 -38.96 12.89
N GLY A 56 8.58 -39.28 11.59
CA GLY A 56 9.72 -38.94 10.74
C GLY A 56 10.99 -39.78 11.00
N LEU A 57 11.10 -40.42 12.16
CA LEU A 57 12.23 -41.27 12.55
C LEU A 57 12.24 -42.63 11.83
N MET A 58 11.08 -43.11 11.40
CA MET A 58 10.91 -44.43 10.77
C MET A 58 9.98 -44.37 9.56
N HIS A 59 10.27 -43.51 8.58
CA HIS A 59 9.46 -43.39 7.35
C HIS A 59 9.25 -44.74 6.62
N SER A 60 10.27 -45.61 6.63
CA SER A 60 10.19 -46.97 6.07
C SER A 60 9.22 -47.90 6.81
N SER A 61 8.85 -47.54 8.03
CA SER A 61 7.92 -48.30 8.86
C SER A 61 6.49 -47.80 8.63
N ASP A 62 6.28 -46.51 8.38
CA ASP A 62 4.97 -45.98 7.98
C ASP A 62 4.42 -46.68 6.73
N MET A 63 5.27 -47.02 5.76
CA MET A 63 4.90 -47.74 4.53
C MET A 63 4.29 -49.13 4.77
N ILE A 64 4.69 -49.81 5.85
CA ILE A 64 4.23 -51.17 6.16
C ILE A 64 3.17 -51.21 7.26
N ALA A 65 2.78 -50.06 7.83
CA ALA A 65 1.83 -50.01 8.93
C ALA A 65 0.49 -50.68 8.56
N ALA A 66 -0.02 -50.43 7.35
CA ALA A 66 -1.26 -51.06 6.87
C ALA A 66 -1.16 -52.59 6.73
N GLU A 67 -0.01 -53.11 6.26
CA GLU A 67 0.21 -54.56 6.22
C GLU A 67 0.35 -55.16 7.62
N MET A 68 0.94 -54.42 8.56
CA MET A 68 1.01 -54.83 9.95
C MET A 68 -0.36 -54.86 10.61
N GLU A 69 -1.24 -53.88 10.34
CA GLU A 69 -2.61 -53.86 10.89
C GLU A 69 -3.46 -55.04 10.43
N LYS A 70 -3.21 -55.60 9.24
CA LYS A 70 -3.86 -56.84 8.77
C LYS A 70 -3.58 -58.05 9.67
N LEU A 71 -2.49 -58.02 10.44
CA LEU A 71 -2.13 -59.05 11.42
C LEU A 71 -2.90 -58.88 12.75
N GLY A 72 -3.81 -57.90 12.86
CA GLY A 72 -4.65 -57.68 14.03
C GLY A 72 -4.05 -56.76 15.09
N VAL A 73 -2.98 -56.01 14.77
CA VAL A 73 -2.44 -54.96 15.63
C VAL A 73 -2.98 -53.59 15.25
N ILE A 74 -2.96 -52.66 16.21
CA ILE A 74 -3.39 -51.28 16.00
C ILE A 74 -2.15 -50.39 15.97
N THR A 75 -2.01 -49.57 14.94
CA THR A 75 -0.99 -48.51 14.90
C THR A 75 -1.62 -47.14 15.18
N PHE A 76 -0.90 -46.31 15.92
CA PHE A 76 -1.38 -45.01 16.36
C PHE A 76 -0.83 -43.91 15.47
N SER A 77 -1.61 -42.87 15.22
CA SER A 77 -1.12 -41.57 14.80
C SER A 77 -0.45 -40.85 15.99
N ARG A 78 0.31 -39.79 15.70
CA ARG A 78 0.89 -38.92 16.74
C ARG A 78 -0.17 -38.36 17.70
N ALA A 79 -1.34 -37.98 17.19
CA ALA A 79 -2.42 -37.42 17.99
C ALA A 79 -3.07 -38.46 18.92
N GLU A 80 -3.27 -39.69 18.43
CA GLU A 80 -3.82 -40.79 19.24
C GLU A 80 -2.86 -41.22 20.35
N MET A 81 -1.57 -41.37 20.05
CA MET A 81 -0.58 -41.69 21.09
C MET A 81 -0.44 -40.54 22.10
N ALA A 82 -0.47 -39.28 21.65
CA ALA A 82 -0.47 -38.13 22.54
C ALA A 82 -1.70 -38.13 23.46
N PHE A 83 -2.89 -38.43 22.93
CA PHE A 83 -4.10 -38.59 23.73
C PHE A 83 -3.97 -39.71 24.77
N ASN A 84 -3.43 -40.87 24.37
CA ASN A 84 -3.21 -41.98 25.30
C ASN A 84 -2.23 -41.61 26.43
N ILE A 85 -1.16 -40.87 26.12
CA ILE A 85 -0.21 -40.37 27.13
C ILE A 85 -0.88 -39.34 28.05
N LEU A 86 -1.66 -38.41 27.50
CA LEU A 86 -2.40 -37.40 28.28
C LEU A 86 -3.44 -38.04 29.20
N ALA A 87 -4.06 -39.16 28.80
CA ALA A 87 -5.00 -39.90 29.64
C ALA A 87 -4.34 -40.43 30.93
N LEU A 88 -3.04 -40.73 30.89
CA LEU A 88 -2.26 -41.12 32.08
C LEU A 88 -2.11 -39.96 33.06
N LEU A 89 -2.19 -38.70 32.60
CA LEU A 89 -2.17 -37.50 33.43
C LEU A 89 -3.55 -37.16 34.03
N SER A 90 -4.56 -38.02 33.85
CA SER A 90 -5.87 -37.82 34.45
C SER A 90 -5.80 -37.89 35.99
N PRO A 91 -6.69 -37.19 36.72
CA PRO A 91 -6.71 -37.25 38.18
C PRO A 91 -6.81 -38.67 38.74
N ALA A 92 -7.55 -39.56 38.06
CA ALA A 92 -7.73 -40.95 38.48
C ALA A 92 -6.43 -41.77 38.40
N ILE A 93 -5.70 -41.68 37.28
CA ILE A 93 -4.42 -42.40 37.11
C ILE A 93 -3.31 -41.74 37.95
N THR A 94 -3.36 -40.42 38.13
CA THR A 94 -2.40 -39.72 39.00
C THR A 94 -2.57 -40.17 40.46
N ALA A 95 -3.81 -40.28 40.95
CA ALA A 95 -4.09 -40.81 42.29
C ALA A 95 -3.63 -42.27 42.43
N LEU A 96 -3.82 -43.10 41.40
CA LEU A 96 -3.30 -44.46 41.39
C LEU A 96 -1.76 -44.49 41.45
N ALA A 97 -1.10 -43.58 40.73
CA ALA A 97 0.35 -43.45 40.70
C ALA A 97 0.96 -42.98 42.04
N ASP A 98 0.18 -42.27 42.87
CA ASP A 98 0.58 -41.87 44.22
C ASP A 98 0.67 -43.06 45.19
N GLU A 99 -0.18 -44.07 44.99
CA GLU A 99 -0.17 -45.28 45.82
C GLU A 99 0.85 -46.32 45.33
N THR A 100 0.93 -46.53 44.02
CA THR A 100 1.78 -47.56 43.42
C THR A 100 2.20 -47.16 42.00
N PRO A 101 3.38 -47.59 41.52
CA PRO A 101 3.77 -47.34 40.14
C PRO A 101 2.77 -47.90 39.14
N VAL A 102 2.43 -47.11 38.11
CA VAL A 102 1.46 -47.48 37.07
C VAL A 102 2.18 -47.98 35.84
N TYR A 103 1.77 -49.15 35.32
CA TYR A 103 2.24 -49.68 34.05
C TYR A 103 1.11 -49.63 33.02
N ALA A 104 1.26 -48.79 32.00
CA ALA A 104 0.28 -48.59 30.95
C ALA A 104 0.77 -49.21 29.63
N ASP A 105 0.11 -50.28 29.20
CA ASP A 105 0.34 -50.87 27.88
C ASP A 105 -0.41 -50.08 26.81
N LEU A 106 0.33 -49.31 26.02
CA LEU A 106 -0.18 -48.54 24.89
C LEU A 106 0.32 -49.13 23.56
N THR A 107 0.57 -50.45 23.52
CA THR A 107 1.19 -51.09 22.37
C THR A 107 0.21 -51.41 21.24
N GLY A 108 -1.10 -51.43 21.50
CA GLY A 108 -2.11 -51.77 20.48
C GLY A 108 -2.04 -53.23 20.04
N GLY A 109 -1.65 -54.14 20.95
CA GLY A 109 -1.41 -55.56 20.65
C GLY A 109 -0.03 -55.85 20.05
N PHE A 110 0.73 -54.81 19.69
CA PHE A 110 2.05 -54.94 19.10
C PHE A 110 3.07 -55.60 20.03
N GLY A 111 3.02 -55.29 21.33
CA GLY A 111 3.94 -55.87 22.33
C GLY A 111 3.69 -57.36 22.62
N ALA A 112 2.54 -57.89 22.21
CA ALA A 112 2.16 -59.28 22.42
C ALA A 112 2.44 -60.19 21.20
N MET A 113 2.94 -59.65 20.08
CA MET A 113 3.24 -60.44 18.88
C MET A 113 4.55 -61.23 18.99
N TRP A 114 4.49 -62.53 18.66
CA TRP A 114 5.66 -63.39 18.54
C TRP A 114 6.36 -63.18 17.18
N ASN A 115 7.68 -63.42 17.09
CA ASN A 115 8.48 -63.28 15.86
C ASN A 115 8.30 -61.93 15.13
N LEU A 116 8.19 -60.84 15.88
CA LEU A 116 7.91 -59.50 15.33
C LEU A 116 8.85 -59.09 14.17
N LYS A 117 10.14 -59.41 14.26
CA LYS A 117 11.12 -59.12 13.22
C LYS A 117 10.79 -59.79 11.88
N GLU A 118 10.30 -61.02 11.92
CA GLU A 118 9.91 -61.78 10.72
C GLU A 118 8.65 -61.20 10.10
N HIS A 119 7.66 -60.83 10.91
CA HIS A 119 6.45 -60.15 10.42
C HIS A 119 6.77 -58.81 9.76
N ILE A 120 7.63 -57.99 10.39
CA ILE A 120 8.08 -56.72 9.81
C ILE A 120 8.83 -56.98 8.48
N ALA A 121 9.73 -57.96 8.45
CA ALA A 121 10.48 -58.30 7.23
C ALA A 121 9.57 -58.83 6.11
N ALA A 122 8.57 -59.66 6.45
CA ALA A 122 7.58 -60.19 5.53
C ALA A 122 6.70 -59.09 4.95
N SER A 123 6.20 -58.17 5.78
CA SER A 123 5.42 -57.01 5.34
C SER A 123 6.24 -56.09 4.43
N ARG A 124 7.52 -55.86 4.74
CA ARG A 124 8.42 -55.11 3.85
C ARG A 124 8.61 -55.80 2.51
N LYS A 125 8.85 -57.11 2.53
CA LYS A 125 9.03 -57.92 1.32
C LYS A 125 7.76 -57.89 0.46
N ALA A 126 6.59 -58.06 1.05
CA ALA A 126 5.31 -58.01 0.33
C ALA A 126 5.07 -56.66 -0.34
N VAL A 127 5.28 -55.54 0.38
CA VAL A 127 5.15 -54.19 -0.19
C VAL A 127 6.18 -53.95 -1.30
N ALA A 128 7.44 -54.35 -1.09
CA ALA A 128 8.49 -54.18 -2.08
C ALA A 128 8.27 -55.03 -3.34
N GLU A 129 7.81 -56.27 -3.19
CA GLU A 129 7.47 -57.14 -4.32
C GLU A 129 6.28 -56.58 -5.11
N ASN A 130 5.23 -56.11 -4.44
CA ASN A 130 4.09 -55.49 -5.11
C ASN A 130 4.48 -54.21 -5.86
N LEU A 131 5.29 -53.33 -5.25
CA LEU A 131 5.78 -52.11 -5.90
C LEU A 131 6.67 -52.44 -7.11
N ARG A 132 7.62 -53.37 -6.93
CA ARG A 132 8.51 -53.80 -8.01
C ARG A 132 7.74 -54.43 -9.16
N LEU A 133 6.77 -55.29 -8.87
CA LEU A 133 5.93 -55.92 -9.87
C LEU A 133 5.10 -54.87 -10.61
N GLY A 134 4.55 -53.86 -9.92
CA GLY A 134 3.86 -52.73 -10.56
C GLY A 134 4.75 -51.92 -11.51
N VAL A 135 5.99 -51.59 -11.10
CA VAL A 135 6.95 -50.88 -11.96
C VAL A 135 7.34 -51.74 -13.18
N VAL A 136 7.68 -53.01 -12.96
CA VAL A 136 8.07 -53.93 -14.05
C VAL A 136 6.91 -54.14 -15.02
N LEU A 137 5.67 -54.30 -14.53
CA LEU A 137 4.51 -54.41 -15.41
C LEU A 137 4.28 -53.13 -16.21
N ALA A 138 4.44 -51.96 -15.61
CA ALA A 138 4.30 -50.69 -16.31
C ALA A 138 5.39 -50.49 -17.38
N GLU A 139 6.65 -50.81 -17.07
CA GLU A 139 7.76 -50.77 -18.03
C GLU A 139 7.55 -51.76 -19.18
N GLU A 140 7.12 -52.99 -18.87
CA GLU A 140 6.84 -54.01 -19.88
C GLU A 140 5.63 -53.65 -20.75
N GLU A 141 4.60 -53.02 -20.17
CA GLU A 141 3.45 -52.50 -20.91
C GLU A 141 3.86 -51.37 -21.86
N ILE A 142 4.71 -50.43 -21.42
CA ILE A 142 5.30 -49.39 -22.29
C ILE A 142 6.13 -50.03 -23.41
N HIS A 143 6.96 -51.03 -23.11
CA HIS A 143 7.74 -51.74 -24.12
C HIS A 143 6.87 -52.52 -25.11
N HIS A 144 5.81 -53.18 -24.62
CA HIS A 144 4.87 -53.94 -25.44
C HIS A 144 4.10 -53.02 -26.39
N GLU A 145 3.60 -51.88 -25.90
CA GLU A 145 2.94 -50.86 -26.72
C GLU A 145 3.90 -50.26 -27.75
N ALA A 146 5.14 -49.95 -27.36
CA ALA A 146 6.16 -49.44 -28.27
C ALA A 146 6.55 -50.46 -29.36
N ALA A 147 6.52 -51.76 -29.05
CA ALA A 147 6.77 -52.83 -30.02
C ALA A 147 5.60 -53.02 -31.02
N LEU A 148 4.35 -52.84 -30.57
CA LEU A 148 3.16 -52.98 -31.40
C LEU A 148 2.90 -51.77 -32.31
N HIS A 149 3.18 -50.55 -31.83
CA HIS A 149 2.83 -49.31 -32.51
C HIS A 149 4.03 -48.49 -33.00
N GLY A 150 5.26 -48.85 -32.60
CA GLY A 150 6.47 -48.08 -32.86
C GLY A 150 6.65 -46.92 -31.87
N GLN A 151 7.90 -46.51 -31.62
CA GLN A 151 8.25 -45.48 -30.60
C GLN A 151 7.53 -44.12 -30.75
N GLN A 152 6.92 -43.84 -31.90
CA GLN A 152 6.23 -42.56 -32.17
C GLN A 152 4.70 -42.61 -32.01
N ALA A 153 4.09 -43.78 -31.82
CA ALA A 153 2.64 -43.92 -31.81
C ALA A 153 2.13 -44.58 -30.53
N ASN A 154 2.38 -43.95 -29.38
CA ASN A 154 1.55 -44.22 -28.21
C ASN A 154 0.39 -43.20 -28.18
N PRO A 155 -0.84 -43.55 -28.59
CA PRO A 155 -1.99 -42.63 -28.54
C PRO A 155 -2.41 -42.27 -27.11
N HIS A 156 -1.91 -42.99 -26.09
CA HIS A 156 -2.18 -42.72 -24.67
C HIS A 156 -1.00 -42.09 -23.91
N ALA A 157 0.20 -42.05 -24.48
CA ALA A 157 1.34 -41.31 -23.95
C ALA A 157 1.60 -40.03 -24.74
N GLN A 158 0.64 -39.11 -24.77
CA GLN A 158 1.04 -37.71 -24.68
C GLN A 158 1.61 -37.56 -23.27
N GLU A 159 2.95 -37.56 -23.13
CA GLU A 159 3.55 -36.99 -21.92
C GLU A 159 2.81 -35.67 -21.66
N PRO A 160 2.24 -35.46 -20.47
CA PRO A 160 1.52 -34.23 -20.20
C PRO A 160 2.51 -33.11 -20.47
N GLU A 161 2.22 -32.29 -21.49
CA GLU A 161 3.06 -31.18 -21.91
C GLU A 161 3.34 -30.35 -20.65
N VAL A 162 4.54 -30.49 -20.07
CA VAL A 162 4.88 -29.84 -18.80
C VAL A 162 4.96 -28.36 -19.11
N ARG A 163 3.87 -27.65 -18.82
CA ARG A 163 3.80 -26.21 -19.03
C ARG A 163 4.61 -25.52 -17.93
N ASN A 164 5.84 -25.16 -18.25
CA ASN A 164 6.67 -24.33 -17.39
C ASN A 164 5.93 -23.02 -17.09
N LYS A 165 5.84 -22.66 -15.81
CA LYS A 165 5.16 -21.45 -15.37
C LYS A 165 6.07 -20.26 -15.63
N ARG A 166 5.52 -19.20 -16.21
CA ARG A 166 6.21 -17.91 -16.39
C ARG A 166 5.60 -16.86 -15.48
N ALA A 167 6.41 -15.93 -15.00
CA ALA A 167 5.95 -14.81 -14.20
C ALA A 167 5.15 -13.84 -15.07
N ASN A 168 3.98 -13.42 -14.58
CA ASN A 168 3.17 -12.38 -15.20
C ASN A 168 3.17 -11.11 -14.34
N LEU A 169 4.27 -10.36 -14.43
CA LEU A 169 4.48 -9.12 -13.70
C LEU A 169 3.38 -8.09 -14.03
N ASN A 170 2.77 -7.53 -13.00
CA ASN A 170 1.70 -6.54 -13.15
C ASN A 170 1.76 -5.49 -12.03
N ILE A 171 1.18 -4.33 -12.31
CA ILE A 171 1.16 -3.19 -11.38
C ILE A 171 0.20 -3.43 -10.19
N GLY A 172 -0.87 -4.20 -10.42
CA GLY A 172 -1.89 -4.50 -9.39
C GLY A 172 -2.84 -3.34 -9.09
N PHE A 173 -3.53 -2.81 -10.11
CA PHE A 173 -4.63 -1.84 -9.95
C PHE A 173 -5.78 -2.40 -9.09
N PRO A 174 -6.59 -1.55 -8.44
CA PRO A 174 -7.79 -1.98 -7.73
C PRO A 174 -8.79 -2.66 -8.67
N SER A 175 -9.47 -3.71 -8.19
CA SER A 175 -10.55 -4.36 -8.94
C SER A 175 -11.77 -3.42 -9.02
N ILE A 176 -12.26 -3.18 -10.24
CA ILE A 176 -13.46 -2.36 -10.49
C ILE A 176 -14.54 -3.25 -11.12
N ALA A 177 -15.39 -3.82 -10.25
CA ALA A 177 -16.56 -4.58 -10.67
C ALA A 177 -17.66 -3.66 -11.26
N ARG A 178 -18.77 -4.26 -11.72
CA ARG A 178 -19.92 -3.49 -12.22
C ARG A 178 -20.55 -2.68 -11.09
N GLN A 179 -21.26 -1.62 -11.45
CA GLN A 179 -21.82 -0.68 -10.49
C GLN A 179 -22.70 -1.36 -9.42
N GLU A 180 -23.57 -2.28 -9.81
CA GLU A 180 -24.51 -2.97 -8.92
C GLU A 180 -23.77 -3.68 -7.77
N ASP A 181 -22.65 -4.33 -8.07
CA ASP A 181 -21.82 -5.01 -7.07
C ASP A 181 -21.00 -4.03 -6.24
N MET A 182 -20.43 -3.00 -6.89
CA MET A 182 -19.58 -2.01 -6.23
C MET A 182 -20.35 -1.12 -5.27
N MET A 183 -21.60 -0.79 -5.60
CA MET A 183 -22.44 0.15 -4.86
C MET A 183 -23.52 -0.52 -4.01
N ALA A 184 -23.64 -1.85 -4.06
CA ALA A 184 -24.53 -2.60 -3.19
C ALA A 184 -24.32 -2.22 -1.73
N ARG A 185 -25.41 -1.86 -1.03
CA ARG A 185 -25.43 -1.52 0.41
C ARG A 185 -24.65 -0.27 0.78
N LEU A 186 -24.32 0.60 -0.19
CA LEU A 186 -23.75 1.92 0.08
C LEU A 186 -24.84 2.97 0.31
N PRO A 187 -24.56 4.00 1.13
CA PRO A 187 -25.50 5.08 1.40
C PRO A 187 -25.74 5.93 0.13
N GLY A 188 -26.89 6.61 0.08
CA GLY A 188 -27.17 7.58 -0.97
C GLY A 188 -26.25 8.80 -0.83
N LEU A 189 -25.10 8.79 -1.50
CA LEU A 189 -24.12 9.89 -1.52
C LEU A 189 -24.10 10.66 -2.84
N GLN A 190 -24.82 10.18 -3.84
CA GLN A 190 -24.80 10.75 -5.19
C GLN A 190 -25.04 12.26 -5.18
N GLY A 191 -24.13 13.00 -5.81
CA GLY A 191 -24.20 14.47 -5.96
C GLY A 191 -23.99 15.29 -4.68
N MET A 192 -23.85 14.67 -3.51
CA MET A 192 -23.72 15.38 -2.24
C MET A 192 -22.29 15.79 -1.90
N ILE A 193 -21.30 15.03 -2.39
CA ILE A 193 -19.88 15.24 -2.09
C ILE A 193 -19.28 16.17 -3.13
N ASP A 194 -18.57 17.21 -2.70
CA ASP A 194 -17.69 17.98 -3.59
C ASP A 194 -16.42 17.17 -3.87
N LEU A 195 -16.31 16.67 -5.10
CA LEU A 195 -15.19 15.85 -5.55
C LEU A 195 -13.94 16.69 -5.88
N SER A 196 -14.08 17.99 -6.10
CA SER A 196 -12.96 18.88 -6.44
C SER A 196 -12.02 19.14 -5.25
N GLN A 197 -12.53 18.98 -4.03
CA GLN A 197 -11.76 19.07 -2.79
C GLN A 197 -11.60 17.71 -2.08
N THR A 198 -12.13 16.63 -2.67
CA THR A 198 -11.93 15.28 -2.14
C THR A 198 -10.58 14.76 -2.57
N VAL A 199 -9.73 14.41 -1.62
CA VAL A 199 -8.38 13.92 -1.89
C VAL A 199 -8.37 12.39 -2.03
N VAL A 200 -7.85 11.90 -3.14
CA VAL A 200 -7.72 10.47 -3.44
C VAL A 200 -6.28 10.10 -3.75
N ILE A 201 -5.89 8.87 -3.39
CA ILE A 201 -4.59 8.29 -3.73
C ILE A 201 -4.74 7.59 -5.08
N VAL A 202 -4.03 8.06 -6.10
CA VAL A 202 -4.10 7.53 -7.46
C VAL A 202 -2.90 6.71 -7.88
N GLY A 203 -1.79 6.81 -7.15
CA GLY A 203 -0.57 6.06 -7.42
C GLY A 203 0.29 6.00 -6.16
N PHE A 204 1.11 4.97 -6.04
CA PHE A 204 2.00 4.80 -4.90
C PHE A 204 3.16 3.88 -5.23
N SER A 205 4.24 4.02 -4.48
CA SER A 205 5.41 3.16 -4.58
C SER A 205 6.22 3.23 -3.28
N GLU A 206 7.17 2.33 -3.17
CA GLU A 206 8.23 2.40 -2.17
C GLU A 206 9.44 1.63 -2.66
N LEU A 207 10.58 1.96 -2.08
CA LEU A 207 11.80 1.22 -2.19
C LEU A 207 12.36 1.06 -0.78
N GLY A 208 12.37 -0.16 -0.27
CA GLY A 208 12.77 -0.49 1.10
C GLY A 208 13.44 -1.85 1.18
N PRO A 209 13.59 -2.44 2.39
CA PRO A 209 14.37 -3.66 2.57
C PRO A 209 13.86 -4.89 1.83
N TRP A 210 12.58 -4.91 1.49
CA TRP A 210 11.95 -5.98 0.73
C TRP A 210 11.71 -5.59 -0.74
N GLY A 211 12.43 -4.60 -1.25
CA GLY A 211 12.32 -4.13 -2.62
C GLY A 211 11.17 -3.15 -2.82
N SER A 212 10.30 -3.43 -3.78
CA SER A 212 9.18 -2.57 -4.15
C SER A 212 7.98 -2.75 -3.24
N SER A 213 6.93 -1.93 -3.43
CA SER A 213 5.66 -2.09 -2.73
C SER A 213 4.98 -3.44 -3.00
N ARG A 214 5.27 -4.10 -4.15
CA ARG A 214 4.70 -5.40 -4.53
C ARG A 214 5.35 -6.52 -3.74
N THR A 215 6.68 -6.61 -3.80
CA THR A 215 7.47 -7.63 -3.11
C THR A 215 7.36 -7.48 -1.59
N ARG A 216 7.38 -6.25 -1.06
CA ARG A 216 7.12 -6.01 0.37
C ARG A 216 5.74 -6.48 0.79
N TRP A 217 4.71 -6.27 -0.03
CA TRP A 217 3.35 -6.72 0.29
C TRP A 217 3.20 -8.24 0.33
N GLU A 218 3.87 -8.97 -0.57
CA GLU A 218 3.88 -10.45 -0.51
C GLU A 218 4.52 -10.93 0.80
N MET A 219 5.65 -10.33 1.18
CA MET A 219 6.31 -10.68 2.44
C MET A 219 5.49 -10.27 3.67
N GLU A 220 4.84 -9.11 3.65
CA GLU A 220 3.99 -8.62 4.74
C GLU A 220 2.71 -9.45 4.87
N SER A 221 2.02 -9.76 3.78
CA SER A 221 0.72 -10.43 3.79
C SER A 221 0.83 -11.96 3.83
N GLN A 222 1.80 -12.56 3.13
CA GLN A 222 1.93 -14.03 2.99
C GLN A 222 3.16 -14.58 3.71
N GLY A 223 4.26 -13.82 3.78
CA GLY A 223 5.50 -14.28 4.39
C GLY A 223 6.40 -15.08 3.44
N GLN A 224 6.08 -15.07 2.15
CA GLN A 224 6.82 -15.72 1.08
C GLN A 224 6.56 -14.98 -0.24
N PHE A 225 7.47 -15.11 -1.19
CA PHE A 225 7.29 -14.55 -2.53
C PHE A 225 6.49 -15.49 -3.44
N SER A 226 5.70 -14.88 -4.33
CA SER A 226 5.18 -15.51 -5.54
C SER A 226 6.29 -15.69 -6.59
N LEU A 227 5.98 -16.35 -7.70
CA LEU A 227 6.90 -16.45 -8.83
C LEU A 227 7.28 -15.06 -9.36
N GLU A 228 6.29 -14.18 -9.49
CA GLU A 228 6.45 -12.77 -9.85
C GLU A 228 7.35 -12.03 -8.85
N GLY A 229 7.15 -12.25 -7.55
CA GLY A 229 7.98 -11.67 -6.50
C GLY A 229 9.44 -12.11 -6.59
N TYR A 230 9.70 -13.40 -6.84
CA TYR A 230 11.05 -13.91 -7.04
C TYR A 230 11.72 -13.31 -8.29
N VAL A 231 11.02 -13.23 -9.43
CA VAL A 231 11.56 -12.62 -10.66
C VAL A 231 11.90 -11.16 -10.43
N GLU A 232 11.01 -10.40 -9.78
CA GLU A 232 11.23 -8.99 -9.50
C GLU A 232 12.40 -8.76 -8.54
N MET A 233 12.50 -9.54 -7.46
CA MET A 233 13.63 -9.47 -6.53
C MET A 233 14.95 -9.86 -7.21
N ALA A 234 14.96 -10.92 -8.01
CA ALA A 234 16.15 -11.35 -8.74
C ALA A 234 16.61 -10.29 -9.76
N TRP A 235 15.69 -9.63 -10.47
CA TRP A 235 16.01 -8.50 -11.34
C TRP A 235 16.55 -7.31 -10.53
N MET A 236 15.86 -6.94 -9.44
CA MET A 236 16.23 -5.80 -8.61
C MET A 236 17.62 -5.97 -7.99
N MET A 237 17.97 -7.18 -7.56
CA MET A 237 19.27 -7.52 -6.98
C MET A 237 20.36 -7.78 -8.03
N GLY A 238 20.02 -7.75 -9.33
CA GLY A 238 20.98 -7.97 -10.41
C GLY A 238 21.45 -9.41 -10.57
N LEU A 239 20.63 -10.38 -10.13
CA LEU A 239 20.90 -11.81 -10.28
C LEU A 239 20.57 -12.30 -11.70
N ILE A 240 19.52 -11.70 -12.29
CA ILE A 240 19.08 -11.99 -13.65
C ILE A 240 19.08 -10.72 -14.51
N ARG A 241 19.23 -10.90 -15.82
CA ARG A 241 19.13 -9.83 -16.82
C ARG A 241 18.36 -10.31 -18.04
N HIS A 242 17.48 -9.47 -18.56
CA HIS A 242 16.74 -9.80 -19.77
C HIS A 242 17.60 -9.55 -21.02
N ILE A 243 17.57 -10.46 -21.98
CA ILE A 243 18.19 -10.29 -23.30
C ILE A 243 17.13 -10.50 -24.38
N THR A 244 17.16 -9.65 -25.40
CA THR A 244 16.44 -9.82 -26.67
C THR A 244 17.46 -9.75 -27.79
N GLY A 245 17.87 -10.89 -28.34
CA GLY A 245 18.88 -10.93 -29.41
C GLY A 245 19.64 -12.25 -29.46
N ASP A 246 20.85 -12.22 -30.02
CA ASP A 246 21.67 -13.43 -30.16
C ASP A 246 22.38 -13.79 -28.84
N LEU A 247 22.19 -15.03 -28.38
CA LEU A 247 22.91 -15.63 -27.27
C LEU A 247 23.64 -16.87 -27.79
N LYS A 248 24.97 -16.87 -27.72
CA LYS A 248 25.83 -17.97 -28.22
C LYS A 248 25.51 -18.37 -29.69
N GLY A 249 25.13 -17.40 -30.52
CA GLY A 249 24.83 -17.61 -31.95
C GLY A 249 23.43 -18.11 -32.28
N GLN A 250 22.54 -18.19 -31.29
CA GLN A 250 21.12 -18.51 -31.47
C GLN A 250 20.24 -17.35 -30.99
N PRO A 251 19.11 -17.06 -31.66
CA PRO A 251 18.18 -16.04 -31.18
C PRO A 251 17.57 -16.50 -29.85
N TYR A 252 17.67 -15.65 -28.83
CA TYR A 252 17.15 -15.89 -27.49
C TYR A 252 16.41 -14.66 -26.96
N VAL A 253 15.27 -14.92 -26.31
CA VAL A 253 14.49 -13.91 -25.60
C VAL A 253 14.11 -14.47 -24.23
N GLY A 254 14.58 -13.82 -23.18
CA GLY A 254 14.31 -14.26 -21.82
C GLY A 254 15.36 -13.79 -20.82
N TRP A 255 15.28 -14.38 -19.62
CA TRP A 255 16.21 -14.12 -18.54
C TRP A 255 17.50 -14.91 -18.73
N ILE A 256 18.63 -14.28 -18.43
CA ILE A 256 19.89 -14.97 -18.21
C ILE A 256 20.38 -14.72 -16.79
N ASP A 257 21.10 -15.69 -16.23
CA ASP A 257 21.88 -15.50 -15.02
C ASP A 257 23.05 -14.55 -15.32
N VAL A 258 23.24 -13.51 -14.48
CA VAL A 258 24.23 -12.45 -14.74
C VAL A 258 25.67 -12.95 -14.63
N VAL A 259 25.93 -13.95 -13.80
CA VAL A 259 27.28 -14.47 -13.54
C VAL A 259 27.71 -15.45 -14.62
N THR A 260 26.86 -16.42 -14.94
CA THR A 260 27.11 -17.51 -15.87
C THR A 260 26.78 -17.14 -17.32
N SER A 261 25.95 -16.11 -17.53
CA SER A 261 25.41 -15.73 -18.85
C SER A 261 24.64 -16.87 -19.54
N GLU A 262 24.09 -17.81 -18.76
CA GLU A 262 23.27 -18.91 -19.24
C GLU A 262 21.77 -18.56 -19.17
N PRO A 263 20.94 -19.07 -20.11
CA PRO A 263 19.49 -18.98 -20.01
C PRO A 263 18.98 -19.49 -18.67
N ILE A 264 18.00 -18.81 -18.10
CA ILE A 264 17.27 -19.28 -16.94
C ILE A 264 15.77 -19.12 -17.18
N SER A 265 15.01 -20.15 -16.86
CA SER A 265 13.55 -20.10 -16.90
C SER A 265 12.98 -19.53 -15.61
N ASP A 266 11.81 -18.89 -15.69
CA ASP A 266 11.19 -18.23 -14.56
C ASP A 266 10.98 -19.20 -13.37
N ASP A 267 10.58 -20.44 -13.64
CA ASP A 267 10.31 -21.48 -12.64
C ASP A 267 11.56 -22.02 -11.92
N GLU A 268 12.77 -21.82 -12.48
CA GLU A 268 14.04 -22.17 -11.84
C GLU A 268 14.54 -21.09 -10.86
N ILE A 269 14.06 -19.84 -10.99
CA ILE A 269 14.52 -18.69 -10.19
C ILE A 269 14.30 -18.91 -8.68
N PRO A 270 13.14 -19.39 -8.21
CA PRO A 270 12.94 -19.68 -6.79
C PRO A 270 13.96 -20.69 -6.26
N GLU A 271 14.17 -21.82 -6.93
CA GLU A 271 15.10 -22.85 -6.46
C GLU A 271 16.56 -22.36 -6.49
N ARG A 272 16.94 -21.59 -7.52
CA ARG A 272 18.32 -21.12 -7.71
C ARG A 272 18.70 -19.97 -6.79
N TYR A 273 17.79 -19.03 -6.53
CA TYR A 273 18.13 -17.77 -5.84
C TYR A 273 17.39 -17.54 -4.51
N HIS A 274 16.51 -18.45 -4.06
CA HIS A 274 15.76 -18.26 -2.81
C HIS A 274 16.67 -17.89 -1.63
N GLN A 275 17.71 -18.68 -1.37
CA GLN A 275 18.61 -18.44 -0.24
C GLN A 275 19.30 -17.07 -0.37
N GLN A 276 19.83 -16.75 -1.55
CA GLN A 276 20.51 -15.48 -1.80
C GLN A 276 19.57 -14.28 -1.64
N ILE A 277 18.32 -14.37 -2.12
CA ILE A 277 17.32 -13.31 -1.97
C ILE A 277 16.97 -13.10 -0.50
N MET A 278 16.70 -14.17 0.24
CA MET A 278 16.27 -14.09 1.65
C MET A 278 17.39 -13.60 2.58
N GLU A 279 18.65 -14.01 2.36
CA GLU A 279 19.80 -13.56 3.16
C GLU A 279 20.16 -12.09 2.92
N ASN A 280 19.85 -11.55 1.74
CA ASN A 280 20.26 -10.22 1.30
C ASN A 280 19.12 -9.19 1.23
N SER A 281 17.96 -9.52 1.80
CA SER A 281 16.77 -8.66 1.88
C SER A 281 16.26 -8.57 3.32
N GLY A 282 15.35 -7.64 3.59
CA GLY A 282 14.76 -7.45 4.92
C GLY A 282 15.76 -6.96 5.97
N LEU A 283 15.43 -7.21 7.24
CA LEU A 283 16.32 -6.94 8.38
C LEU A 283 17.43 -7.99 8.43
N ARG A 284 18.66 -7.54 8.27
CA ARG A 284 19.85 -8.41 8.18
C ARG A 284 21.07 -7.73 8.77
N PHE A 285 22.17 -8.46 8.84
CA PHE A 285 23.45 -7.86 9.20
C PHE A 285 23.85 -6.80 8.18
N VAL A 286 24.28 -5.64 8.67
CA VAL A 286 24.74 -4.54 7.83
C VAL A 286 26.13 -4.91 7.33
N GLU A 287 26.24 -5.03 6.02
CA GLU A 287 27.50 -5.24 5.32
C GLU A 287 27.82 -4.03 4.44
N PRO A 288 29.11 -3.69 4.25
CA PRO A 288 29.52 -2.70 3.27
C PRO A 288 29.11 -3.11 1.85
N ASP A 289 28.71 -2.12 1.05
CA ASP A 289 28.47 -2.28 -0.39
C ASP A 289 28.99 -1.06 -1.18
N ALA A 290 28.75 -1.06 -2.49
CA ALA A 290 29.26 -0.03 -3.39
C ALA A 290 28.70 1.37 -3.10
N LEU A 291 27.47 1.47 -2.58
CA LEU A 291 26.80 2.75 -2.28
C LEU A 291 27.09 3.24 -0.86
N ASN A 292 27.33 2.31 0.08
CA ASN A 292 27.66 2.63 1.46
C ASN A 292 28.77 1.72 1.99
N THR A 293 29.93 2.33 2.26
CA THR A 293 31.13 1.66 2.77
C THR A 293 31.10 1.42 4.29
N TYR A 294 29.98 1.71 4.96
CA TYR A 294 29.86 1.56 6.41
C TYR A 294 30.00 0.11 6.87
N ASP A 295 30.98 -0.13 7.76
CA ASP A 295 31.20 -1.39 8.47
C ASP A 295 31.05 -1.17 9.99
N PRO A 296 29.94 -1.61 10.62
CA PRO A 296 29.75 -1.42 12.05
C PRO A 296 30.76 -2.21 12.91
N SER A 297 31.43 -3.24 12.35
CA SER A 297 32.45 -4.00 13.09
C SER A 297 33.77 -3.23 13.27
N ARG A 298 33.97 -2.15 12.50
CA ARG A 298 35.22 -1.38 12.45
C ARG A 298 34.98 0.12 12.35
N MET A 299 34.20 0.69 13.27
CA MET A 299 33.96 2.14 13.27
C MET A 299 35.24 2.92 13.63
N GLU A 300 35.61 3.86 12.76
CA GLU A 300 36.84 4.65 12.86
C GLU A 300 36.61 5.95 13.65
N PHE A 301 37.50 6.22 14.61
CA PHE A 301 37.55 7.47 15.37
C PHE A 301 38.96 8.06 15.31
N MET A 302 39.06 9.37 15.35
CA MET A 302 40.35 10.07 15.45
C MET A 302 40.66 10.38 16.92
N HIS A 303 41.82 9.96 17.41
CA HIS A 303 42.31 10.26 18.75
C HIS A 303 43.42 11.32 18.69
N GLU A 304 43.24 12.40 19.43
CA GLU A 304 44.22 13.49 19.51
C GLU A 304 45.39 13.09 20.42
N VAL A 305 46.61 13.17 19.90
CA VAL A 305 47.84 12.79 20.60
C VAL A 305 48.89 13.89 20.46
N VAL A 306 49.53 14.25 21.57
CA VAL A 306 50.66 15.19 21.58
C VAL A 306 51.95 14.40 21.35
N ILE A 307 52.77 14.87 20.41
CA ILE A 307 54.07 14.29 20.10
C ILE A 307 55.04 14.57 21.26
N GLU A 308 55.57 13.51 21.88
CA GLU A 308 56.49 13.61 23.03
C GLU A 308 57.95 13.81 22.61
N ASP A 309 58.33 13.36 21.42
CA ASP A 309 59.68 13.44 20.84
C ASP A 309 59.60 13.80 19.35
N ASP A 310 60.58 14.54 18.83
CA ASP A 310 60.62 14.95 17.41
C ASP A 310 60.43 13.76 16.47
N LEU A 311 59.48 13.87 15.52
CA LEU A 311 59.23 12.82 14.54
C LEU A 311 60.28 12.82 13.42
N PRO A 312 60.52 11.67 12.76
CA PRO A 312 61.30 11.62 11.53
C PRO A 312 60.73 12.57 10.48
N PRO A 313 61.58 13.33 9.77
CA PRO A 313 61.11 14.25 8.74
C PRO A 313 60.52 13.49 7.55
N PHE A 314 59.49 14.08 6.94
CA PHE A 314 58.87 13.57 5.72
C PHE A 314 58.83 14.65 4.63
N GLU A 315 58.60 14.23 3.38
CA GLU A 315 58.55 15.11 2.23
C GLU A 315 57.10 15.43 1.86
N SER A 316 56.86 16.67 1.45
CA SER A 316 55.53 17.18 1.10
C SER A 316 55.65 18.24 0.01
N SER A 317 54.56 18.50 -0.71
CA SER A 317 54.48 19.66 -1.59
C SER A 317 54.65 20.96 -0.80
N LYS A 318 55.08 22.03 -1.47
CA LYS A 318 55.23 23.36 -0.87
C LYS A 318 53.95 23.84 -0.15
N SER A 319 52.79 23.72 -0.81
CA SER A 319 51.51 24.17 -0.27
C SER A 319 51.12 23.42 1.01
N ALA A 320 51.29 22.10 1.03
CA ALA A 320 50.99 21.29 2.22
C ALA A 320 52.00 21.54 3.35
N ALA A 321 53.29 21.75 3.04
CA ALA A 321 54.29 22.12 4.04
C ALA A 321 53.98 23.48 4.69
N GLU A 322 53.58 24.48 3.90
CA GLU A 322 53.12 25.78 4.41
C GLU A 322 51.86 25.63 5.28
N ALA A 323 50.93 24.76 4.90
CA ALA A 323 49.73 24.46 5.71
C ALA A 323 50.07 23.80 7.06
N PHE A 324 50.99 22.82 7.08
CA PHE A 324 51.48 22.23 8.34
C PHE A 324 52.13 23.28 9.25
N LYS A 325 52.95 24.17 8.68
CA LYS A 325 53.58 25.27 9.43
C LYS A 325 52.54 26.24 9.98
N LEU A 326 51.51 26.56 9.21
CA LEU A 326 50.41 27.44 9.63
C LEU A 326 49.62 26.85 10.81
N ARG A 327 49.32 25.54 10.77
CA ARG A 327 48.58 24.85 11.83
C ARG A 327 49.37 24.71 13.13
N HIS A 328 50.65 24.35 13.05
CA HIS A 328 51.46 23.95 14.21
C HIS A 328 52.46 25.00 14.70
N GLY A 329 52.64 26.11 13.97
CA GLY A 329 53.51 27.21 14.39
C GLY A 329 54.93 26.73 14.67
N ASP A 330 55.44 27.01 15.88
CA ASP A 330 56.80 26.66 16.28
C ASP A 330 57.04 25.15 16.43
N HIS A 331 55.98 24.35 16.54
CA HIS A 331 56.07 22.90 16.65
C HIS A 331 56.27 22.19 15.29
N VAL A 332 56.40 22.94 14.18
CA VAL A 332 56.79 22.40 12.87
C VAL A 332 57.87 23.28 12.24
N VAL A 333 58.90 22.65 11.66
CA VAL A 333 59.92 23.33 10.85
C VAL A 333 59.85 22.79 9.43
N VAL A 334 59.84 23.65 8.42
CA VAL A 334 59.85 23.25 7.01
C VAL A 334 61.10 23.77 6.31
N ARG A 335 61.70 22.96 5.43
CA ARG A 335 62.92 23.32 4.67
C ARG A 335 62.78 22.91 3.20
N PRO A 336 63.18 23.73 2.23
CA PRO A 336 63.20 23.32 0.82
C PRO A 336 64.22 22.19 0.59
N ILE A 337 63.94 21.28 -0.33
CA ILE A 337 64.84 20.21 -0.73
C ILE A 337 65.61 20.68 -1.98
N SER A 338 66.93 20.56 -1.96
CA SER A 338 67.77 20.86 -3.13
C SER A 338 67.39 19.93 -4.29
N ASP A 339 67.19 20.50 -5.48
CA ASP A 339 66.83 19.78 -6.71
C ASP A 339 65.39 19.20 -6.76
N SER A 340 64.46 19.69 -5.93
CA SER A 340 63.04 19.32 -5.97
C SER A 340 62.13 20.51 -5.62
N ASP A 341 60.89 20.51 -6.12
CA ASP A 341 59.83 21.44 -5.72
C ASP A 341 59.20 21.08 -4.35
N ASN A 342 59.65 19.97 -3.74
CA ASN A 342 59.16 19.50 -2.45
C ASN A 342 59.90 20.13 -1.25
N TYR A 343 59.22 20.11 -0.11
CA TYR A 343 59.72 20.59 1.17
C TYR A 343 59.81 19.42 2.16
N ARG A 344 60.82 19.48 3.02
CA ARG A 344 61.01 18.57 4.15
C ARG A 344 60.37 19.15 5.40
N VAL A 345 59.41 18.42 5.98
CA VAL A 345 58.63 18.81 7.16
C VAL A 345 59.19 18.08 8.38
N PHE A 346 59.50 18.83 9.44
CA PHE A 346 59.98 18.32 10.73
C PHE A 346 58.94 18.64 11.81
N MET A 347 58.16 17.65 12.24
CA MET A 347 57.26 17.81 13.38
C MET A 347 58.04 17.68 14.69
N LYS A 348 57.89 18.68 15.56
CA LYS A 348 58.63 18.81 16.82
C LYS A 348 57.80 18.33 18.00
N LYS A 349 58.49 18.04 19.11
CA LYS A 349 57.86 17.84 20.42
C LYS A 349 56.83 18.94 20.70
N GLY A 350 55.66 18.53 21.16
CA GLY A 350 54.50 19.39 21.43
C GLY A 350 53.57 19.60 20.25
N ALA A 351 53.93 19.18 19.03
CA ALA A 351 52.96 19.15 17.93
C ALA A 351 51.85 18.12 18.21
N VAL A 352 50.64 18.41 17.75
CA VAL A 352 49.46 17.56 17.97
C VAL A 352 49.11 16.82 16.69
N VAL A 353 48.87 15.53 16.76
CA VAL A 353 48.45 14.70 15.62
C VAL A 353 47.17 13.94 15.94
N MET A 354 46.41 13.62 14.90
CA MET A 354 45.21 12.80 15.01
C MET A 354 45.55 11.37 14.55
N VAL A 355 45.42 10.40 15.46
CA VAL A 355 45.71 8.98 15.19
C VAL A 355 44.39 8.22 15.05
N PRO A 356 44.14 7.52 13.93
CA PRO A 356 42.93 6.73 13.77
C PRO A 356 42.93 5.51 14.72
N LYS A 357 41.76 5.19 15.27
CA LYS A 357 41.49 3.96 16.03
C LYS A 357 40.16 3.37 15.59
N ALA A 358 40.01 2.06 15.66
CA ALA A 358 38.76 1.39 15.36
C ALA A 358 38.13 0.80 16.63
N ILE A 359 36.81 0.90 16.77
CA ILE A 359 36.05 0.30 17.87
C ILE A 359 34.88 -0.49 17.27
N PRO A 360 34.66 -1.75 17.67
CA PRO A 360 33.49 -2.51 17.22
C PRO A 360 32.22 -1.90 17.81
N PHE A 361 31.25 -1.61 16.95
CA PHE A 361 29.95 -1.04 17.32
C PHE A 361 28.87 -2.12 17.29
N HIS A 362 27.92 -2.05 18.23
CA HIS A 362 27.02 -3.17 18.52
C HIS A 362 25.75 -3.23 17.66
N PRO A 363 25.15 -2.15 17.17
CA PRO A 363 24.08 -2.20 16.15
C PRO A 363 24.61 -2.76 14.82
N LEU A 364 24.60 -4.08 14.69
CA LEU A 364 25.06 -4.79 13.50
C LEU A 364 23.91 -5.11 12.53
N VAL A 365 22.65 -4.88 12.92
CA VAL A 365 21.47 -5.26 12.14
C VAL A 365 20.66 -4.03 11.75
N GLY A 366 20.24 -3.96 10.48
CA GLY A 366 19.40 -2.90 9.94
C GLY A 366 18.68 -3.33 8.65
N GLY A 367 17.66 -2.56 8.26
CA GLY A 367 16.95 -2.72 7.00
C GLY A 367 17.54 -1.84 5.91
N ARG A 368 18.30 -2.40 4.99
CA ARG A 368 18.74 -1.67 3.79
C ARG A 368 18.02 -2.21 2.56
N VAL A 369 17.90 -1.41 1.50
CA VAL A 369 17.43 -1.91 0.19
C VAL A 369 18.16 -3.20 -0.20
N PRO A 370 17.53 -4.15 -0.92
CA PRO A 370 18.13 -5.44 -1.22
C PRO A 370 19.54 -5.31 -1.80
N LYS A 371 20.47 -6.14 -1.30
CA LYS A 371 21.87 -6.09 -1.77
C LYS A 371 21.91 -6.36 -3.27
N GLY A 372 22.61 -5.52 -4.02
CA GLY A 372 22.66 -5.58 -5.48
C GLY A 372 21.65 -4.66 -6.20
N TRP A 373 20.80 -3.95 -5.46
CA TRP A 373 20.05 -2.82 -5.99
C TRP A 373 20.99 -1.78 -6.61
N ASP A 374 20.65 -1.32 -7.82
CA ASP A 374 21.46 -0.40 -8.61
C ASP A 374 20.55 0.62 -9.32
N PRO A 375 20.74 1.95 -9.10
CA PRO A 375 19.95 3.00 -9.75
C PRO A 375 20.09 3.00 -11.28
N LEU A 376 21.22 2.52 -11.83
CA LEU A 376 21.42 2.42 -13.27
C LEU A 376 20.43 1.42 -13.91
N ARG A 377 20.08 0.35 -13.17
CA ARG A 377 19.10 -0.65 -13.62
C ARG A 377 17.68 -0.08 -13.69
N TYR A 378 17.39 0.96 -12.91
CA TYR A 378 16.13 1.68 -13.00
C TYR A 378 16.10 2.69 -14.16
N GLY A 379 17.23 2.97 -14.80
CA GLY A 379 17.33 3.91 -15.93
C GLY A 379 17.83 5.30 -15.54
N ILE A 380 18.35 5.48 -14.33
CA ILE A 380 18.96 6.75 -13.92
C ILE A 380 20.32 6.89 -14.62
N PRO A 381 20.59 8.02 -15.31
CA PRO A 381 21.90 8.30 -15.92
C PRO A 381 23.07 8.29 -14.93
N GLY A 382 24.23 7.84 -15.38
CA GLY A 382 25.40 7.62 -14.50
C GLY A 382 26.04 8.90 -13.94
N ASP A 383 25.89 10.02 -14.62
CA ASP A 383 26.24 11.36 -14.14
C ASP A 383 25.38 11.75 -12.92
N ILE A 384 24.06 11.56 -13.00
CA ILE A 384 23.15 11.82 -11.87
C ILE A 384 23.44 10.90 -10.69
N VAL A 385 23.77 9.63 -10.94
CA VAL A 385 24.15 8.66 -9.88
C VAL A 385 25.43 9.08 -9.15
N GLN A 386 26.35 9.77 -9.82
CA GLN A 386 27.60 10.25 -9.21
C GLN A 386 27.42 11.53 -8.40
N GLU A 387 26.50 12.41 -8.82
CA GLU A 387 26.26 13.72 -8.20
C GLU A 387 25.29 13.64 -7.01
N ALA A 388 24.18 12.91 -7.18
CA ALA A 388 23.07 12.94 -6.23
C ALA A 388 23.25 11.99 -5.03
N ASP A 389 22.74 12.40 -3.86
CA ASP A 389 22.68 11.56 -2.66
C ASP A 389 21.78 10.31 -2.88
N PRO A 390 22.09 9.15 -2.24
CA PRO A 390 21.25 7.95 -2.34
C PRO A 390 19.76 8.18 -2.04
N THR A 391 19.41 9.09 -1.13
CA THR A 391 18.00 9.45 -0.84
C THR A 391 17.29 10.02 -2.07
N THR A 392 17.97 10.85 -2.86
CA THR A 392 17.45 11.37 -4.14
C THR A 392 17.25 10.25 -5.16
N LEU A 393 18.18 9.29 -5.23
CA LEU A 393 18.07 8.15 -6.15
C LEU A 393 16.87 7.26 -5.80
N TYR A 394 16.62 7.02 -4.52
CA TYR A 394 15.42 6.32 -4.05
C TYR A 394 14.14 7.08 -4.42
N ALA A 395 14.12 8.39 -4.24
CA ALA A 395 12.97 9.23 -4.56
C ALA A 395 12.67 9.26 -6.06
N LEU A 396 13.68 9.36 -6.94
CA LEU A 396 13.48 9.30 -8.39
C LEU A 396 12.84 7.98 -8.83
N CYS A 397 13.33 6.86 -8.29
CA CYS A 397 12.75 5.54 -8.54
C CYS A 397 11.30 5.46 -8.06
N CYS A 398 11.05 5.87 -6.81
CA CYS A 398 9.71 5.81 -6.23
C CYS A 398 8.73 6.73 -6.96
N VAL A 399 9.06 8.00 -7.21
CA VAL A 399 8.16 8.92 -7.92
C VAL A 399 7.82 8.37 -9.30
N SER A 400 8.81 7.88 -10.05
CA SER A 400 8.57 7.33 -11.38
C SER A 400 7.68 6.08 -11.35
N GLU A 401 7.94 5.14 -10.44
CA GLU A 401 7.05 3.98 -10.25
C GLU A 401 5.65 4.39 -9.78
N ALA A 402 5.51 5.39 -8.91
CA ALA A 402 4.20 5.85 -8.42
C ALA A 402 3.33 6.43 -9.54
N PHE A 403 3.92 7.15 -10.50
CA PHE A 403 3.23 7.60 -11.71
C PHE A 403 2.82 6.43 -12.61
N LEU A 404 3.72 5.46 -12.84
CA LEU A 404 3.38 4.23 -13.57
C LEU A 404 2.23 3.48 -12.88
N PHE A 405 2.21 3.48 -11.54
CA PHE A 405 1.17 2.87 -10.71
C PHE A 405 -0.18 3.60 -10.77
N ALA A 406 -0.17 4.89 -11.12
CA ALA A 406 -1.36 5.64 -11.54
C ALA A 406 -1.73 5.40 -13.02
N GLY A 407 -0.92 4.64 -13.77
CA GLY A 407 -1.06 4.48 -15.21
C GLY A 407 -0.70 5.74 -16.00
N ILE A 408 0.08 6.65 -15.40
CA ILE A 408 0.64 7.85 -16.04
C ILE A 408 2.05 7.49 -16.51
N LYS A 409 2.21 7.34 -17.83
CA LYS A 409 3.50 6.95 -18.44
C LYS A 409 4.52 8.09 -18.44
N ASP A 410 4.00 9.30 -18.60
CA ASP A 410 4.73 10.54 -18.67
C ASP A 410 4.07 11.54 -17.72
N PRO A 411 4.77 12.05 -16.69
CA PRO A 411 4.21 13.05 -15.78
C PRO A 411 3.63 14.28 -16.50
N TYR A 412 4.14 14.64 -17.69
CA TYR A 412 3.61 15.76 -18.47
C TYR A 412 2.17 15.55 -18.95
N GLN A 413 1.67 14.30 -18.97
CA GLN A 413 0.26 13.99 -19.25
C GLN A 413 -0.70 14.76 -18.33
N MET A 414 -0.29 15.06 -17.09
CA MET A 414 -1.11 15.85 -16.17
C MET A 414 -1.44 17.23 -16.75
N TYR A 415 -0.50 17.86 -17.46
CA TYR A 415 -0.66 19.22 -18.00
C TYR A 415 -1.66 19.30 -19.16
N GLN A 416 -2.17 18.17 -19.64
CA GLN A 416 -3.33 18.12 -20.55
C GLN A 416 -4.63 18.51 -19.82
N TYR A 417 -4.67 18.33 -18.50
CA TYR A 417 -5.87 18.53 -17.66
C TYR A 417 -5.72 19.70 -16.69
N ILE A 418 -4.51 19.95 -16.19
CA ILE A 418 -4.24 20.97 -15.18
C ILE A 418 -3.19 21.97 -15.67
N GLN A 419 -3.13 23.13 -15.02
CA GLN A 419 -2.06 24.10 -15.27
C GLN A 419 -0.79 23.71 -14.51
N VAL A 420 0.39 24.08 -15.03
CA VAL A 420 1.71 23.67 -14.49
C VAL A 420 1.99 24.10 -13.04
N SER A 421 1.25 25.06 -12.50
CA SER A 421 1.31 25.53 -11.10
C SER A 421 0.41 24.75 -10.15
N GLU A 422 -0.47 23.88 -10.66
CA GLU A 422 -1.44 23.12 -9.86
C GLU A 422 -0.88 21.78 -9.34
N VAL A 423 0.45 21.57 -9.41
CA VAL A 423 1.15 20.39 -8.89
C VAL A 423 2.03 20.78 -7.69
N ALA A 424 1.71 20.26 -6.51
CA ALA A 424 2.54 20.44 -5.33
C ALA A 424 3.55 19.29 -5.17
N ASN A 425 4.81 19.60 -4.88
CA ASN A 425 5.78 18.62 -4.45
C ASN A 425 6.01 18.77 -2.94
N CYS A 426 5.57 17.77 -2.18
CA CYS A 426 5.59 17.76 -0.72
C CYS A 426 6.57 16.72 -0.15
N LEU A 427 7.50 16.17 -0.95
CA LEU A 427 8.44 15.16 -0.48
C LEU A 427 9.30 15.70 0.69
N GLY A 428 9.44 14.90 1.74
CA GLY A 428 10.19 15.26 2.94
C GLY A 428 11.25 14.24 3.33
N THR A 429 12.14 14.65 4.22
CA THR A 429 13.20 13.83 4.82
C THR A 429 13.34 14.17 6.29
N GLY A 430 13.76 13.21 7.11
CA GLY A 430 13.90 13.37 8.55
C GLY A 430 15.34 13.69 8.93
N GLY A 431 16.28 12.87 8.44
CA GLY A 431 17.71 13.05 8.64
C GLY A 431 18.35 13.97 7.60
N GLY A 432 17.84 13.98 6.37
CA GLY A 432 18.49 14.63 5.23
C GLY A 432 19.43 13.69 4.44
N PRO A 433 20.21 14.25 3.50
CA PRO A 433 21.11 13.51 2.61
C PRO A 433 22.40 13.09 3.34
N MET A 434 22.35 11.90 3.96
CA MET A 434 23.38 11.43 4.90
C MET A 434 24.76 11.32 4.28
N LYS A 435 24.86 10.81 3.05
CA LYS A 435 26.16 10.61 2.40
C LYS A 435 26.81 11.94 2.05
N THR A 436 26.00 12.90 1.61
CA THR A 436 26.42 14.27 1.34
C THR A 436 26.88 14.98 2.62
N ILE A 437 26.12 14.85 3.72
CA ILE A 437 26.48 15.41 5.04
C ILE A 437 27.82 14.81 5.52
N GLN A 438 27.98 13.49 5.46
CA GLN A 438 29.23 12.81 5.81
C GLN A 438 30.40 13.36 4.98
N SER A 439 30.26 13.44 3.67
CA SER A 439 31.32 13.91 2.77
C SER A 439 31.69 15.38 3.03
N MET A 440 30.68 16.23 3.28
CA MET A 440 30.87 17.66 3.53
C MET A 440 31.56 17.94 4.87
N TYR A 441 31.18 17.24 5.95
CA TYR A 441 31.72 17.52 7.29
C TYR A 441 32.94 16.68 7.65
N ARG A 442 32.94 15.39 7.31
CA ARG A 442 34.02 14.46 7.66
C ARG A 442 35.08 14.42 6.56
N ASP A 443 34.70 14.08 5.34
CA ASP A 443 35.69 13.79 4.30
C ASP A 443 36.44 15.07 3.88
N ARG A 444 35.76 16.22 3.84
CA ARG A 444 36.40 17.53 3.64
C ARG A 444 37.34 17.91 4.79
N TYR A 445 36.99 17.60 6.05
CA TYR A 445 37.87 17.85 7.20
C TYR A 445 39.15 16.98 7.15
N LEU A 446 39.03 15.76 6.61
CA LEU A 446 40.13 14.85 6.38
C LEU A 446 40.91 15.12 5.08
N ASP A 447 40.62 16.23 4.38
CA ASP A 447 41.22 16.61 3.09
C ASP A 447 41.08 15.52 2.00
N ARG A 448 39.98 14.75 2.06
CA ARG A 448 39.63 13.78 1.01
C ARG A 448 38.97 14.51 -0.16
N PRO A 449 39.05 13.98 -1.39
CA PRO A 449 38.36 14.55 -2.54
C PRO A 449 36.84 14.57 -2.32
N VAL A 450 36.24 15.76 -2.43
CA VAL A 450 34.80 16.01 -2.30
C VAL A 450 34.38 16.94 -3.43
N GLN A 451 33.18 16.76 -3.99
CA GLN A 451 32.66 17.64 -5.03
C GLN A 451 32.62 19.11 -4.58
N GLY A 452 32.95 20.03 -5.49
CA GLY A 452 33.11 21.46 -5.18
C GLY A 452 31.80 22.13 -4.75
N ASP A 453 30.69 21.67 -5.30
CA ASP A 453 29.33 22.14 -5.15
C ASP A 453 28.48 21.30 -4.18
N ILE A 454 29.12 20.46 -3.33
CA ILE A 454 28.43 19.54 -2.41
C ILE A 454 27.35 20.18 -1.53
N ILE A 455 27.50 21.49 -1.27
CA ILE A 455 26.53 22.26 -0.49
C ILE A 455 25.13 22.29 -1.14
N LEU A 456 25.03 22.15 -2.47
CA LEU A 456 23.76 22.16 -3.20
C LEU A 456 22.92 20.92 -2.88
N ASP A 457 23.56 19.76 -2.74
CA ASP A 457 22.90 18.50 -2.37
C ASP A 457 22.73 18.30 -0.86
N HIS A 458 23.27 19.19 -0.02
CA HIS A 458 23.14 19.09 1.44
C HIS A 458 21.72 19.43 1.94
N PHE A 459 20.99 20.28 1.21
CA PHE A 459 19.69 20.77 1.68
C PHE A 459 18.60 19.70 1.61
N SER A 460 17.74 19.65 2.64
CA SER A 460 16.62 18.70 2.70
C SER A 460 15.65 18.79 1.53
N ASN A 461 15.53 19.96 0.89
CA ASN A 461 14.63 20.19 -0.24
C ASN A 461 15.20 19.75 -1.59
N THR A 462 16.48 19.41 -1.67
CA THR A 462 17.15 19.10 -2.94
C THR A 462 16.60 17.83 -3.59
N MET A 463 16.21 16.82 -2.80
CA MET A 463 15.49 15.64 -3.30
C MET A 463 14.22 16.03 -4.09
N GLY A 464 13.40 16.94 -3.54
CA GLY A 464 12.20 17.44 -4.23
C GLY A 464 12.54 18.27 -5.46
N ALA A 465 13.65 19.02 -5.43
CA ALA A 465 14.14 19.79 -6.56
C ALA A 465 14.58 18.89 -7.72
N TRP A 466 15.39 17.85 -7.46
CA TRP A 466 15.80 16.86 -8.46
C TRP A 466 14.61 16.18 -9.11
N VAL A 467 13.60 15.77 -8.33
CA VAL A 467 12.35 15.21 -8.89
C VAL A 467 11.66 16.20 -9.82
N ASN A 468 11.60 17.48 -9.45
CA ASN A 468 10.98 18.49 -10.32
C ASN A 468 11.80 18.73 -11.59
N MET A 469 13.13 18.84 -11.46
CA MET A 469 14.05 19.11 -12.57
C MET A 469 14.11 17.96 -13.59
N LEU A 470 14.05 16.71 -13.11
CA LEU A 470 14.25 15.54 -13.96
C LEU A 470 12.95 14.89 -14.46
N LEU A 471 11.81 15.08 -13.76
CA LEU A 471 10.56 14.36 -14.09
C LEU A 471 9.36 15.27 -14.33
N LEU A 472 9.16 16.31 -13.51
CA LEU A 472 7.87 17.01 -13.45
C LEU A 472 7.83 18.29 -14.28
N SER A 473 8.89 19.11 -14.22
CA SER A 473 8.90 20.48 -14.75
C SER A 473 7.69 21.30 -14.29
N SER A 474 7.23 21.10 -13.04
CA SER A 474 6.11 21.85 -12.49
C SER A 474 6.57 23.21 -11.96
N SER A 475 5.64 24.16 -11.95
CA SER A 475 5.81 25.50 -11.35
C SER A 475 4.88 25.71 -10.16
N GLY A 476 4.43 24.60 -9.54
CA GLY A 476 3.63 24.64 -8.33
C GLY A 476 4.48 24.64 -7.06
N PRO A 477 3.84 24.60 -5.88
CA PRO A 477 4.55 24.73 -4.61
C PRO A 477 5.49 23.55 -4.34
N LEU A 478 6.75 23.85 -4.01
CA LEU A 478 7.70 22.89 -3.44
C LEU A 478 7.76 23.11 -1.92
N ARG A 479 7.16 22.19 -1.16
CA ARG A 479 7.05 22.25 0.30
C ARG A 479 7.77 21.06 0.90
N THR A 480 8.99 21.25 1.42
CA THR A 480 9.75 20.14 2.02
C THR A 480 9.52 20.08 3.52
N HIS A 481 9.12 18.90 4.01
CA HIS A 481 8.77 18.69 5.41
C HIS A 481 9.88 17.95 6.16
N VAL A 482 10.04 18.32 7.43
CA VAL A 482 10.94 17.66 8.39
C VAL A 482 10.15 17.37 9.67
N GLY A 483 9.63 16.15 9.75
CA GLY A 483 8.79 15.64 10.85
C GLY A 483 9.40 14.45 11.57
N ALA A 484 10.72 14.25 11.45
CA ALA A 484 11.42 13.04 11.91
C ALA A 484 10.70 11.77 11.42
N CYS A 485 10.29 10.87 12.33
CA CYS A 485 9.59 9.63 11.98
C CYS A 485 8.18 9.82 11.40
N ALA A 486 7.58 11.02 11.54
CA ALA A 486 6.24 11.34 11.06
C ALA A 486 6.22 12.18 9.78
N THR A 487 7.38 12.44 9.17
CA THR A 487 7.52 13.28 7.97
C THR A 487 6.56 12.89 6.84
N ALA A 488 6.41 11.60 6.52
CA ALA A 488 5.53 11.19 5.43
C ALA A 488 4.05 11.55 5.65
N ILE A 489 3.55 11.53 6.90
CA ILE A 489 2.16 11.93 7.17
C ILE A 489 2.03 13.45 7.26
N GLU A 490 3.07 14.16 7.71
CA GLU A 490 3.15 15.62 7.61
C GLU A 490 3.13 16.10 6.14
N SER A 491 3.85 15.39 5.28
CA SER A 491 3.84 15.57 3.83
C SER A 491 2.44 15.34 3.24
N LEU A 492 1.79 14.23 3.62
CA LEU A 492 0.42 13.92 3.23
C LEU A 492 -0.56 15.02 3.66
N ASP A 493 -0.47 15.49 4.91
CA ASP A 493 -1.32 16.55 5.46
C ASP A 493 -1.19 17.83 4.64
N SER A 494 0.05 18.25 4.33
CA SER A 494 0.29 19.44 3.52
C SER A 494 -0.17 19.30 2.06
N GLY A 495 -0.04 18.11 1.47
CA GLY A 495 -0.58 17.79 0.15
C GLY A 495 -2.11 17.83 0.13
N CYS A 496 -2.76 17.29 1.17
CA CYS A 496 -4.21 17.36 1.33
C CYS A 496 -4.68 18.81 1.46
N GLU A 497 -4.01 19.63 2.26
CA GLU A 497 -4.33 21.05 2.40
C GLU A 497 -4.09 21.84 1.10
N ALA A 498 -3.06 21.50 0.32
CA ALA A 498 -2.84 22.11 -0.99
C ALA A 498 -4.04 21.88 -1.93
N ILE A 499 -4.58 20.66 -1.97
CA ILE A 499 -5.74 20.30 -2.79
C ILE A 499 -7.04 20.90 -2.24
N LYS A 500 -7.30 20.74 -0.95
CA LYS A 500 -8.52 21.28 -0.30
C LYS A 500 -8.61 22.80 -0.39
N SER A 501 -7.47 23.50 -0.38
CA SER A 501 -7.44 24.96 -0.57
C SER A 501 -7.78 25.42 -2.00
N GLY A 502 -7.88 24.50 -2.96
CA GLY A 502 -8.11 24.80 -4.37
C GLY A 502 -6.90 25.38 -5.12
N LYS A 503 -5.73 25.47 -4.47
CA LYS A 503 -4.48 26.00 -5.07
C LYS A 503 -3.79 25.00 -5.98
N CYS A 504 -3.96 23.72 -5.72
CA CYS A 504 -3.37 22.63 -6.48
C CYS A 504 -4.43 21.55 -6.70
N LYS A 505 -4.24 20.71 -7.71
CA LYS A 505 -5.10 19.55 -7.97
C LYS A 505 -4.36 18.23 -7.82
N VAL A 506 -3.03 18.28 -7.83
CA VAL A 506 -2.14 17.12 -7.65
C VAL A 506 -1.12 17.46 -6.58
N ALA A 507 -0.78 16.48 -5.74
CA ALA A 507 0.38 16.56 -4.88
C ALA A 507 1.17 15.24 -4.87
N ILE A 508 2.49 15.35 -4.95
CA ILE A 508 3.43 14.26 -4.67
C ILE A 508 3.76 14.34 -3.18
N VAL A 509 3.43 13.29 -2.43
CA VAL A 509 3.62 13.23 -0.97
C VAL A 509 4.43 12.00 -0.61
N GLY A 510 5.16 12.03 0.50
CA GLY A 510 5.97 10.91 0.92
C GLY A 510 7.12 11.28 1.85
N GLY A 511 8.00 10.32 2.08
CA GLY A 511 9.18 10.48 2.92
C GLY A 511 10.33 9.60 2.44
N CYS A 512 11.56 10.07 2.66
CA CYS A 512 12.78 9.33 2.37
C CYS A 512 13.83 9.58 3.45
N ASP A 513 14.52 8.53 3.88
CA ASP A 513 15.74 8.61 4.68
C ASP A 513 16.64 7.39 4.40
N ASP A 514 17.95 7.60 4.44
CA ASP A 514 18.94 6.53 4.28
C ASP A 514 19.53 6.07 5.62
N PHE A 515 20.10 4.87 5.65
CA PHE A 515 20.79 4.26 6.78
C PHE A 515 22.29 4.55 6.67
N GLY A 516 22.84 5.29 7.64
CA GLY A 516 24.24 5.74 7.65
C GLY A 516 24.91 5.55 9.01
N GLU A 517 26.25 5.57 8.99
CA GLU A 517 27.12 5.35 10.16
C GLU A 517 26.79 6.29 11.33
N GLU A 518 26.75 7.59 11.06
CA GLU A 518 26.64 8.63 12.09
C GLU A 518 25.28 8.55 12.79
N VAL A 519 24.21 8.39 12.02
CA VAL A 519 22.84 8.33 12.56
C VAL A 519 22.60 7.03 13.33
N ALA A 520 23.08 5.89 12.81
CA ALA A 520 23.00 4.62 13.53
C ALA A 520 23.74 4.68 14.87
N TYR A 521 24.89 5.36 14.91
CA TYR A 521 25.65 5.60 16.14
C TYR A 521 24.87 6.44 17.15
N GLU A 522 24.33 7.58 16.72
CA GLU A 522 23.60 8.50 17.60
C GLU A 522 22.29 7.90 18.12
N PHE A 523 21.54 7.14 17.30
CA PHE A 523 20.34 6.44 17.77
C PHE A 523 20.62 5.39 18.85
N ALA A 524 21.77 4.70 18.75
CA ALA A 524 22.20 3.78 19.80
C ALA A 524 22.67 4.52 21.05
N GLY A 525 23.31 5.68 20.88
CA GLY A 525 23.73 6.56 21.98
C GLY A 525 22.57 7.00 22.88
N ILE A 526 21.41 7.28 22.27
CA ILE A 526 20.16 7.59 23.00
C ILE A 526 19.34 6.33 23.37
N LYS A 527 19.84 5.13 23.07
CA LYS A 527 19.20 3.83 23.34
C LYS A 527 17.82 3.67 22.69
N ALA A 528 17.63 4.19 21.48
CA ALA A 528 16.37 4.07 20.76
C ALA A 528 16.30 2.78 19.91
N THR A 529 17.44 2.34 19.38
CA THR A 529 17.56 1.10 18.59
C THR A 529 17.76 -0.13 19.46
N ALA A 530 17.31 -1.29 18.96
CA ALA A 530 17.53 -2.57 19.62
C ALA A 530 19.03 -2.92 19.65
N ASN A 531 19.55 -3.31 20.81
CA ASN A 531 20.95 -3.69 20.96
C ASN A 531 21.19 -5.10 20.39
N THR A 532 21.86 -5.21 19.24
CA THR A 532 22.08 -6.49 18.56
C THR A 532 22.78 -7.54 19.42
N LYS A 533 23.76 -7.16 20.25
CA LYS A 533 24.48 -8.11 21.10
C LYS A 533 23.55 -8.74 22.14
N GLU A 534 22.69 -7.94 22.75
CA GLU A 534 21.70 -8.42 23.71
C GLU A 534 20.64 -9.30 23.05
N GLU A 535 20.25 -8.98 21.82
CA GLU A 535 19.24 -9.73 21.07
C GLU A 535 19.77 -11.09 20.60
N LEU A 536 20.98 -11.14 20.05
CA LEU A 536 21.65 -12.40 19.70
C LEU A 536 21.89 -13.28 20.93
N ALA A 537 22.24 -12.69 22.08
CA ALA A 537 22.40 -13.42 23.33
C ALA A 537 21.10 -14.08 23.83
N LYS A 538 19.93 -13.58 23.38
CA LYS A 538 18.61 -14.19 23.63
C LYS A 538 18.22 -15.22 22.55
N GLY A 539 19.09 -15.48 21.58
CA GLY A 539 18.84 -16.42 20.47
C GLY A 539 17.98 -15.85 19.34
N ARG A 540 17.82 -14.52 19.24
CA ARG A 540 17.01 -13.88 18.20
C ARG A 540 17.77 -13.78 16.88
N LEU A 541 17.08 -14.05 15.78
CA LEU A 541 17.59 -13.80 14.43
C LEU A 541 17.34 -12.35 14.01
N PRO A 542 18.12 -11.78 13.07
CA PRO A 542 17.94 -10.39 12.60
C PRO A 542 16.50 -10.04 12.19
N GLY A 543 15.80 -10.96 11.53
CA GLY A 543 14.40 -10.80 11.13
C GLY A 543 13.41 -10.62 12.30
N GLU A 544 13.80 -10.99 13.53
CA GLU A 544 12.97 -10.95 14.74
C GLU A 544 13.29 -9.75 15.65
N PHE A 545 14.23 -8.89 15.25
CA PHE A 545 14.68 -7.75 16.06
C PHE A 545 13.58 -6.69 16.20
N SER A 546 12.88 -6.43 15.10
CA SER A 546 11.70 -5.57 15.12
C SER A 546 10.48 -6.42 15.44
N ARG A 547 10.02 -6.35 16.69
CA ARG A 547 8.88 -7.14 17.17
C ARG A 547 7.92 -6.28 17.97
N PRO A 548 7.20 -5.37 17.29
CA PRO A 548 6.25 -4.51 17.94
C PRO A 548 5.23 -5.29 18.74
N THR A 549 4.69 -4.68 19.79
CA THR A 549 3.64 -5.17 20.70
C THR A 549 4.04 -6.34 21.60
N THR A 550 5.25 -6.88 21.44
CA THR A 550 5.72 -8.02 22.23
C THR A 550 6.17 -7.64 23.63
N SER A 551 6.03 -8.56 24.58
CA SER A 551 6.56 -8.42 25.95
C SER A 551 8.08 -8.25 25.98
N SER A 552 8.78 -8.78 24.96
CA SER A 552 10.23 -8.82 24.89
C SER A 552 10.84 -7.72 24.02
N ARG A 553 10.05 -6.76 23.49
CA ARG A 553 10.52 -5.62 22.69
C ARG A 553 11.55 -4.76 23.43
N SER A 554 12.57 -4.32 22.71
CA SER A 554 13.78 -3.71 23.31
C SER A 554 14.30 -2.47 22.56
N GLY A 555 13.60 -2.01 21.53
CA GLY A 555 14.07 -0.93 20.65
C GLY A 555 13.61 -1.13 19.22
N PHE A 556 13.73 -0.11 18.38
CA PHE A 556 13.42 -0.23 16.96
C PHE A 556 14.61 -0.79 16.18
N ALA A 557 14.35 -1.45 15.05
CA ALA A 557 15.37 -1.79 14.06
C ALA A 557 15.40 -0.70 12.98
N GLU A 558 16.50 0.01 12.81
CA GLU A 558 16.59 1.11 11.83
C GLU A 558 16.56 0.58 10.40
N SER A 559 15.97 1.35 9.47
CA SER A 559 15.91 1.02 8.05
C SER A 559 16.21 2.24 7.17
N ALA A 560 16.48 1.98 5.88
CA ALA A 560 16.60 2.94 4.79
C ALA A 560 15.48 2.76 3.76
N GLY A 561 15.16 3.84 3.06
CA GLY A 561 14.39 3.81 1.83
C GLY A 561 13.45 4.99 1.65
N CYS A 562 12.60 4.89 0.64
CA CYS A 562 11.65 5.92 0.24
C CYS A 562 10.24 5.33 0.10
N GLY A 563 9.22 6.13 0.37
CA GLY A 563 7.83 5.81 0.04
C GLY A 563 7.13 7.06 -0.49
N VAL A 564 6.36 6.90 -1.56
CA VAL A 564 5.71 8.00 -2.28
C VAL A 564 4.26 7.64 -2.59
N GLN A 565 3.38 8.63 -2.50
CA GLN A 565 2.03 8.60 -3.02
C GLN A 565 1.80 9.80 -3.95
N ILE A 566 1.03 9.57 -5.02
CA ILE A 566 0.45 10.62 -5.83
C ILE A 566 -0.99 10.79 -5.37
N VAL A 567 -1.30 11.96 -4.81
CA VAL A 567 -2.66 12.32 -4.41
C VAL A 567 -3.24 13.35 -5.37
N MET A 568 -4.52 13.24 -5.66
CA MET A 568 -5.23 14.13 -6.59
C MET A 568 -6.60 14.50 -6.05
N ALA A 569 -7.17 15.58 -6.59
CA ALA A 569 -8.60 15.82 -6.50
C ALA A 569 -9.38 14.67 -7.18
N ALA A 570 -10.47 14.22 -6.55
CA ALA A 570 -11.22 13.05 -7.00
C ALA A 570 -11.90 13.27 -8.36
N ASP A 571 -12.38 14.49 -8.63
CA ASP A 571 -12.95 14.85 -9.93
C ASP A 571 -11.91 14.71 -11.07
N LEU A 572 -10.69 15.21 -10.86
CA LEU A 572 -9.58 15.08 -11.80
C LEU A 572 -9.19 13.61 -12.00
N ALA A 573 -9.12 12.82 -10.93
CA ALA A 573 -8.80 11.40 -11.04
C ALA A 573 -9.84 10.63 -11.87
N LEU A 574 -11.12 10.96 -11.69
CA LEU A 574 -12.22 10.41 -12.49
C LEU A 574 -12.17 10.92 -13.94
N GLU A 575 -11.87 12.20 -14.16
CA GLU A 575 -11.72 12.82 -15.48
C GLU A 575 -10.54 12.26 -16.27
N MET A 576 -9.43 11.92 -15.60
CA MET A 576 -8.27 11.31 -16.24
C MET A 576 -8.40 9.77 -16.40
N GLY A 577 -9.37 9.15 -15.73
CA GLY A 577 -9.54 7.69 -15.71
C GLY A 577 -8.37 6.99 -15.04
N LEU A 578 -7.95 7.49 -13.86
CA LEU A 578 -6.86 6.93 -13.06
C LEU A 578 -7.39 5.90 -12.05
N PRO A 579 -6.61 4.88 -11.66
CA PRO A 579 -6.99 4.02 -10.55
C PRO A 579 -7.13 4.85 -9.27
N ILE A 580 -8.10 4.51 -8.41
CA ILE A 580 -8.28 5.14 -7.11
C ILE A 580 -8.08 4.06 -6.04
N TYR A 581 -6.99 4.16 -5.30
CA TYR A 581 -6.57 3.17 -4.30
C TYR A 581 -7.21 3.41 -2.92
N GLY A 582 -7.58 4.65 -2.62
CA GLY A 582 -8.20 5.05 -1.36
C GLY A 582 -8.49 6.55 -1.30
N ILE A 583 -9.36 6.92 -0.38
CA ILE A 583 -9.75 8.31 -0.12
C ILE A 583 -9.03 8.76 1.15
N VAL A 584 -8.34 9.90 1.11
CA VAL A 584 -7.77 10.50 2.33
C VAL A 584 -8.84 11.35 3.00
N ALA A 585 -9.62 10.72 3.87
CA ALA A 585 -10.78 11.35 4.51
C ALA A 585 -10.35 12.37 5.59
N TYR A 586 -9.26 12.09 6.31
CA TYR A 586 -8.78 12.96 7.37
C TYR A 586 -7.25 12.88 7.52
N THR A 587 -6.64 14.01 7.82
CA THR A 587 -5.23 14.13 8.24
C THR A 587 -5.14 15.14 9.38
N GLN A 588 -4.21 14.92 10.30
CA GLN A 588 -3.91 15.86 11.37
C GLN A 588 -2.47 15.71 11.85
N MET A 589 -1.80 16.84 12.07
CA MET A 589 -0.59 16.95 12.87
C MET A 589 -0.89 17.55 14.26
N ALA A 590 -0.18 17.12 15.30
CA ALA A 590 -0.29 17.65 16.65
C ALA A 590 1.05 17.63 17.38
N SER A 591 1.36 18.73 18.08
CA SER A 591 2.36 18.76 19.15
C SER A 591 1.75 18.28 20.47
N ASP A 592 2.60 18.09 21.48
CA ASP A 592 2.17 17.53 22.76
C ASP A 592 1.98 18.62 23.82
N GLN A 593 2.99 18.82 24.68
CA GLN A 593 2.91 19.70 25.85
C GLN A 593 4.32 20.13 26.30
N ILE A 594 4.38 20.94 27.35
CA ILE A 594 5.66 21.30 27.98
C ILE A 594 6.38 20.01 28.43
N GLY A 595 7.62 19.85 27.96
CA GLY A 595 8.47 18.72 28.30
C GLY A 595 9.95 19.09 28.23
N ARG A 596 10.81 18.14 28.62
CA ARG A 596 12.28 18.24 28.52
C ARG A 596 12.92 17.03 27.82
N SER A 597 12.10 16.10 27.32
CA SER A 597 12.55 14.93 26.56
C SER A 597 12.00 15.04 25.13
N ILE A 598 12.88 15.38 24.18
CA ILE A 598 12.56 15.46 22.74
C ILE A 598 12.09 14.11 22.15
N PRO A 599 12.68 12.95 22.48
CA PRO A 599 12.29 11.68 21.87
C PRO A 599 11.04 11.05 22.52
N ALA A 600 10.50 11.64 23.60
CA ALA A 600 9.34 11.08 24.27
C ALA A 600 8.08 11.24 23.40
N PRO A 601 7.38 10.15 23.05
CA PRO A 601 6.11 10.26 22.35
C PRO A 601 5.04 10.79 23.31
N GLY A 602 4.19 11.70 22.84
CA GLY A 602 3.08 12.24 23.63
C GLY A 602 1.71 11.99 23.02
N LYS A 603 0.72 12.69 23.59
CA LYS A 603 -0.71 12.41 23.42
C LYS A 603 -1.46 13.53 22.70
N GLY A 604 -0.77 14.48 22.08
CA GLY A 604 -1.39 15.63 21.41
C GLY A 604 -2.43 15.25 20.36
N ILE A 605 -2.21 14.13 19.68
CA ILE A 605 -3.10 13.61 18.63
C ILE A 605 -4.45 13.10 19.18
N LEU A 606 -4.63 12.98 20.51
CA LEU A 606 -5.96 12.80 21.12
C LEU A 606 -6.98 13.84 20.66
N THR A 607 -6.50 15.03 20.31
CA THR A 607 -7.35 16.14 19.83
C THR A 607 -8.10 15.84 18.54
N ALA A 608 -7.72 14.80 17.77
CA ALA A 608 -8.50 14.30 16.64
C ALA A 608 -9.91 13.83 17.04
N ALA A 609 -10.06 13.36 18.28
CA ALA A 609 -11.32 12.89 18.83
C ALA A 609 -12.06 13.97 19.65
N ARG A 610 -11.55 15.21 19.77
CA ARG A 610 -12.16 16.22 20.67
C ARG A 610 -13.60 16.55 20.26
N GLU A 611 -14.57 16.34 21.14
CA GLU A 611 -15.95 16.77 20.93
C GLU A 611 -16.63 17.26 22.22
N SER A 612 -17.73 17.99 22.07
CA SER A 612 -18.61 18.28 23.21
C SER A 612 -19.43 17.04 23.58
N ALA A 613 -19.96 16.99 24.81
CA ALA A 613 -20.75 15.84 25.26
C ALA A 613 -22.00 15.58 24.41
N ASP A 614 -22.60 16.65 23.85
CA ASP A 614 -23.83 16.57 23.05
C ASP A 614 -23.58 16.35 21.56
N ALA A 615 -22.33 16.47 21.10
CA ALA A 615 -21.95 16.37 19.69
C ALA A 615 -22.43 15.07 19.02
N ARG A 616 -22.46 13.96 19.76
CA ARG A 616 -22.93 12.65 19.27
C ARG A 616 -24.41 12.62 18.86
N HIS A 617 -25.20 13.59 19.33
CA HIS A 617 -26.62 13.73 18.99
C HIS A 617 -26.85 14.86 17.96
N SER A 618 -25.78 15.44 17.42
CA SER A 618 -25.90 16.50 16.42
C SER A 618 -26.67 15.97 15.20
N PRO A 619 -27.73 16.66 14.74
CA PRO A 619 -28.49 16.27 13.54
C PRO A 619 -27.63 16.19 12.28
N LEU A 620 -26.49 16.88 12.27
CA LEU A 620 -25.54 16.85 11.15
C LEU A 620 -24.78 15.52 11.02
N LEU A 621 -24.84 14.63 12.01
CA LEU A 621 -24.28 13.28 11.87
C LEU A 621 -25.20 12.36 11.06
N ASP A 622 -26.49 12.67 10.99
CA ASP A 622 -27.46 11.93 10.19
C ASP A 622 -27.36 12.34 8.71
N LEU A 623 -27.19 11.35 7.83
CA LEU A 623 -27.10 11.58 6.39
C LEU A 623 -28.41 12.10 5.81
N GLU A 624 -29.55 11.56 6.24
CA GLU A 624 -30.87 11.89 5.66
C GLU A 624 -31.24 13.35 5.95
N ILE A 625 -30.91 13.83 7.16
CA ILE A 625 -31.11 15.23 7.54
C ILE A 625 -30.25 16.15 6.66
N ARG A 626 -28.98 15.81 6.47
CA ARG A 626 -28.08 16.60 5.60
C ARG A 626 -28.52 16.55 4.14
N ARG A 627 -28.97 15.39 3.66
CA ARG A 627 -29.51 15.21 2.31
C ARG A 627 -30.70 16.12 2.06
N ALA A 628 -31.68 16.11 2.96
CA ALA A 628 -32.87 16.95 2.84
C ALA A 628 -32.54 18.45 2.88
N GLY A 629 -31.56 18.86 3.69
CA GLY A 629 -31.04 20.23 3.70
C GLY A 629 -30.37 20.62 2.38
N PHE A 630 -29.49 19.75 1.87
CA PHE A 630 -28.80 19.93 0.59
C PHE A 630 -29.78 20.04 -0.58
N GLU A 631 -30.75 19.12 -0.70
CA GLU A 631 -31.72 19.11 -1.80
C GLU A 631 -32.58 20.38 -1.84
N ARG A 632 -32.97 20.91 -0.68
CA ARG A 632 -33.70 22.18 -0.58
C ARG A 632 -32.87 23.33 -1.14
N GLU A 633 -31.61 23.42 -0.73
CA GLU A 633 -30.72 24.49 -1.20
C GLU A 633 -30.39 24.36 -2.69
N VAL A 634 -30.20 23.14 -3.19
CA VAL A 634 -30.01 22.90 -4.64
C VAL A 634 -31.25 23.33 -5.44
N ALA A 635 -32.46 23.06 -4.94
CA ALA A 635 -33.69 23.52 -5.57
C ALA A 635 -33.77 25.05 -5.62
N GLU A 636 -33.38 25.74 -4.54
CA GLU A 636 -33.30 27.22 -4.50
C GLU A 636 -32.26 27.77 -5.49
N ILE A 637 -31.08 27.17 -5.57
CA ILE A 637 -30.02 27.57 -6.52
C ILE A 637 -30.51 27.44 -7.96
N ARG A 638 -31.17 26.32 -8.28
CA ARG A 638 -31.72 26.06 -9.63
C ARG A 638 -32.84 27.04 -9.98
N GLN A 639 -33.75 27.32 -9.04
CA GLN A 639 -34.82 28.29 -9.25
C GLN A 639 -34.28 29.70 -9.49
N GLN A 640 -33.28 30.14 -8.72
CA GLN A 640 -32.67 31.46 -8.91
C GLN A 640 -31.90 31.58 -10.24
N ALA A 641 -31.26 30.50 -10.70
CA ALA A 641 -30.62 30.45 -12.01
C ALA A 641 -31.67 30.59 -13.13
N TRP A 642 -32.82 29.93 -12.99
CA TRP A 642 -33.94 30.03 -13.92
C TRP A 642 -34.53 31.44 -13.97
N ASP A 643 -34.87 32.03 -12.82
CA ASP A 643 -35.44 33.38 -12.76
C ASP A 643 -34.48 34.41 -13.37
N GLY A 644 -33.17 34.25 -13.17
CA GLY A 644 -32.13 35.07 -13.78
C GLY A 644 -32.06 34.94 -15.31
N GLN A 645 -32.17 33.73 -15.86
CA GLN A 645 -32.19 33.48 -17.31
C GLN A 645 -33.45 34.04 -17.98
N VAL A 646 -34.61 33.94 -17.31
CA VAL A 646 -35.89 34.44 -17.82
C VAL A 646 -35.96 35.98 -17.81
N SER A 647 -35.34 36.64 -16.83
CA SER A 647 -35.36 38.11 -16.72
C SER A 647 -34.43 38.85 -17.70
N SER A 648 -33.52 38.16 -18.40
CA SER A 648 -32.54 38.78 -19.31
C SER A 648 -32.62 38.23 -20.74
N THR A 649 -33.52 38.79 -21.54
CA THR A 649 -33.85 38.31 -22.90
C THR A 649 -32.84 38.70 -24.00
N CYS A 650 -31.66 39.24 -23.64
CA CYS A 650 -30.59 39.66 -24.56
C CYS A 650 -29.19 39.40 -23.95
N GLN A 651 -28.72 38.15 -23.90
CA GLN A 651 -27.37 37.83 -23.42
C GLN A 651 -26.52 37.12 -24.47
N THR A 652 -25.24 37.52 -24.55
CA THR A 652 -24.16 36.88 -25.33
C THR A 652 -23.71 35.55 -24.68
N GLU A 653 -23.11 34.63 -25.45
CA GLU A 653 -22.56 33.34 -24.96
C GLU A 653 -21.71 33.47 -23.69
N SER A 654 -20.93 34.55 -23.58
CA SER A 654 -20.09 34.84 -22.40
C SER A 654 -20.89 34.98 -21.09
N THR A 655 -22.11 35.50 -21.15
CA THR A 655 -22.94 35.74 -19.96
C THR A 655 -23.63 34.46 -19.50
N ILE A 656 -23.96 33.57 -20.45
CA ILE A 656 -24.49 32.22 -20.17
C ILE A 656 -23.41 31.39 -19.46
N CYS A 657 -22.18 31.40 -20.00
CA CYS A 657 -21.04 30.71 -19.39
C CYS A 657 -20.78 31.19 -17.95
N ALA A 658 -20.73 32.51 -17.72
CA ALA A 658 -20.56 33.08 -16.39
C ALA A 658 -21.70 32.70 -15.41
N THR A 659 -22.92 32.54 -15.91
CA THR A 659 -24.07 32.12 -15.10
C THR A 659 -23.97 30.65 -14.70
N GLU A 660 -23.53 29.78 -15.62
CA GLU A 660 -23.27 28.36 -15.33
C GLU A 660 -22.14 28.18 -14.31
N GLU A 661 -21.04 28.93 -14.45
CA GLU A 661 -19.93 28.89 -13.50
C GLU A 661 -20.36 29.33 -12.10
N ARG A 662 -21.17 30.39 -12.02
CA ARG A 662 -21.74 30.87 -10.75
C ARG A 662 -22.65 29.83 -10.12
N MET A 663 -23.46 29.13 -10.92
CA MET A 663 -24.32 28.04 -10.44
C MET A 663 -23.47 26.87 -9.90
N LYS A 664 -22.45 26.44 -10.65
CA LYS A 664 -21.51 25.38 -10.21
C LYS A 664 -20.76 25.75 -8.93
N SER A 665 -20.38 27.03 -8.79
CA SER A 665 -19.74 27.53 -7.57
C SER A 665 -20.68 27.42 -6.36
N ARG A 666 -21.94 27.88 -6.50
CA ARG A 666 -22.93 27.77 -5.41
C ARG A 666 -23.31 26.33 -5.07
N LEU A 667 -23.36 25.46 -6.07
CA LEU A 667 -23.59 24.03 -5.84
C LEU A 667 -22.45 23.43 -5.00
N ARG A 668 -21.19 23.76 -5.32
CA ARG A 668 -20.02 23.35 -4.54
C ARG A 668 -20.07 23.90 -3.11
N ASP A 669 -20.45 25.16 -2.91
CA ASP A 669 -20.64 25.72 -1.57
C ASP A 669 -21.68 24.93 -0.76
N ALA A 670 -22.80 24.53 -1.39
CA ALA A 670 -23.82 23.70 -0.76
C ALA A 670 -23.29 22.30 -0.42
N GLN A 671 -22.58 21.63 -1.35
CA GLN A 671 -21.93 20.34 -1.10
C GLN A 671 -20.94 20.43 0.06
N HIS A 672 -20.08 21.45 0.07
CA HIS A 672 -19.09 21.65 1.12
C HIS A 672 -19.76 21.88 2.48
N ARG A 673 -20.84 22.68 2.53
CA ARG A 673 -21.61 22.93 3.74
C ARG A 673 -22.27 21.67 4.28
N TRP A 674 -22.94 20.90 3.43
CA TRP A 674 -23.79 19.77 3.82
C TRP A 674 -23.07 18.41 3.83
N ALA A 675 -21.86 18.29 3.32
CA ALA A 675 -21.12 17.03 3.30
C ALA A 675 -19.66 17.14 3.76
N ASN A 676 -18.83 17.93 3.08
CA ASN A 676 -17.37 17.90 3.30
C ASN A 676 -16.95 18.55 4.63
N SER A 677 -17.65 19.62 5.06
CA SER A 677 -17.21 20.47 6.17
C SER A 677 -18.32 20.79 7.17
N ILE A 678 -19.03 19.76 7.65
CA ILE A 678 -20.13 19.91 8.62
C ILE A 678 -19.71 20.59 9.93
N ARG A 679 -18.41 20.56 10.28
CA ARG A 679 -17.86 21.24 11.46
C ARG A 679 -17.86 22.76 11.37
N LEU A 680 -18.00 23.33 10.17
CA LEU A 680 -18.21 24.77 10.01
C LEU A 680 -19.60 25.19 10.53
N GLN A 681 -20.57 24.27 10.51
CA GLN A 681 -21.90 24.49 11.08
C GLN A 681 -21.95 24.11 12.56
N ASP A 682 -21.30 23.01 12.94
CA ASP A 682 -21.22 22.54 14.33
C ASP A 682 -19.78 22.16 14.70
N ALA A 683 -19.06 23.13 15.27
CA ALA A 683 -17.67 22.94 15.68
C ALA A 683 -17.51 21.93 16.83
N SER A 684 -18.61 21.56 17.49
CA SER A 684 -18.62 20.67 18.64
C SER A 684 -18.43 19.20 18.25
N ILE A 685 -18.71 18.83 17.00
CA ILE A 685 -18.45 17.50 16.43
C ILE A 685 -16.94 17.27 16.33
N SER A 686 -16.47 16.07 16.69
CA SER A 686 -15.04 15.75 16.57
C SER A 686 -14.58 15.74 15.11
N PRO A 687 -13.33 16.18 14.84
CA PRO A 687 -12.74 16.08 13.50
C PRO A 687 -12.85 14.67 12.91
N LEU A 688 -12.53 13.66 13.72
CA LEU A 688 -12.58 12.26 13.30
C LEU A 688 -14.00 11.80 12.93
N ARG A 689 -15.01 12.12 13.76
CA ARG A 689 -16.40 11.76 13.49
C ARG A 689 -16.95 12.49 12.27
N ALA A 690 -16.62 13.78 12.11
CA ALA A 690 -17.08 14.56 10.97
C ALA A 690 -16.53 14.04 9.64
N ALA A 691 -15.24 13.70 9.58
CA ALA A 691 -14.62 13.17 8.37
C ALA A 691 -15.21 11.82 7.94
N LEU A 692 -15.58 10.96 8.90
CA LEU A 692 -16.28 9.71 8.63
C LEU A 692 -17.73 9.97 8.19
N ALA A 693 -18.42 10.90 8.85
CA ALA A 693 -19.81 11.24 8.55
C ALA A 693 -20.00 11.81 7.12
N THR A 694 -19.00 12.47 6.54
CA THR A 694 -18.98 12.85 5.11
C THR A 694 -19.32 11.67 4.21
N TRP A 695 -18.77 10.49 4.52
CA TRP A 695 -18.97 9.23 3.79
C TRP A 695 -20.08 8.35 4.38
N ALA A 696 -20.89 8.92 5.28
CA ALA A 696 -21.90 8.20 6.07
C ALA A 696 -21.32 6.97 6.79
N LEU A 697 -20.11 7.16 7.34
CA LEU A 697 -19.44 6.23 8.23
C LEU A 697 -19.50 6.75 9.67
N SER A 698 -19.47 5.81 10.60
CA SER A 698 -19.35 6.04 12.03
C SER A 698 -17.97 5.63 12.54
N ILE A 699 -17.67 5.92 13.81
CA ILE A 699 -16.41 5.49 14.43
C ILE A 699 -16.23 3.96 14.44
N ASP A 700 -17.33 3.20 14.39
CA ASP A 700 -17.32 1.74 14.36
C ASP A 700 -16.88 1.17 13.00
N ASP A 701 -16.91 1.98 11.93
CA ASP A 701 -16.55 1.55 10.58
C ASP A 701 -15.04 1.61 10.30
N ILE A 702 -14.24 2.20 11.20
CA ILE A 702 -12.78 2.02 11.18
C ILE A 702 -12.50 0.58 11.62
N GLY A 703 -12.07 -0.30 10.72
CA GLY A 703 -11.81 -1.71 11.04
C GLY A 703 -10.38 -1.99 11.51
N VAL A 704 -9.43 -1.19 11.03
CA VAL A 704 -8.00 -1.44 11.16
C VAL A 704 -7.30 -0.18 11.63
N VAL A 705 -6.27 -0.35 12.46
CA VAL A 705 -5.28 0.69 12.74
C VAL A 705 -3.90 0.23 12.28
N SER A 706 -3.30 0.97 11.36
CA SER A 706 -1.89 0.84 11.00
C SER A 706 -1.08 1.66 12.00
N SER A 707 -0.60 0.99 13.05
CA SER A 707 0.14 1.63 14.13
C SER A 707 1.57 1.95 13.73
N HIS A 708 2.11 3.01 14.32
CA HIS A 708 3.51 3.36 14.18
C HIS A 708 4.39 2.21 14.67
N GLY A 709 4.05 1.57 15.80
CA GLY A 709 4.53 0.23 16.18
C GLY A 709 6.03 0.05 16.02
N THR A 710 6.83 0.80 16.78
CA THR A 710 8.29 0.85 16.59
C THR A 710 9.08 -0.22 17.34
N SER A 711 8.46 -1.17 18.04
CA SER A 711 9.17 -2.12 18.92
C SER A 711 9.87 -1.43 20.12
N THR A 712 9.46 -0.20 20.44
CA THR A 712 9.90 0.52 21.64
C THR A 712 8.82 0.50 22.72
N ARG A 713 9.24 0.39 23.99
CA ARG A 713 8.30 0.34 25.12
C ARG A 713 7.46 1.60 25.26
N ALA A 714 8.08 2.77 25.12
CA ALA A 714 7.42 4.06 25.29
C ALA A 714 6.39 4.32 24.18
N ASN A 715 6.72 4.06 22.91
CA ASN A 715 5.80 4.31 21.80
C ASN A 715 4.54 3.48 21.92
N GLU A 716 4.65 2.18 22.11
CA GLU A 716 3.48 1.29 21.98
C GLU A 716 2.49 1.40 23.14
N LEU A 717 2.98 1.71 24.34
CA LEU A 717 2.11 2.04 25.46
C LEU A 717 1.38 3.37 25.19
N ASN A 718 2.11 4.40 24.74
CA ASN A 718 1.52 5.69 24.42
C ASN A 718 0.51 5.61 23.27
N GLU A 719 0.88 4.99 22.16
CA GLU A 719 0.06 4.83 20.96
C GLU A 719 -1.20 4.01 21.27
N GLY A 720 -1.05 2.89 21.99
CA GLY A 720 -2.18 2.08 22.43
C GLY A 720 -3.14 2.85 23.34
N GLU A 721 -2.60 3.64 24.28
CA GLU A 721 -3.41 4.48 25.17
C GLU A 721 -4.15 5.58 24.40
N VAL A 722 -3.46 6.29 23.50
CA VAL A 722 -4.05 7.35 22.67
C VAL A 722 -5.21 6.82 21.85
N ILE A 723 -5.00 5.73 21.10
CA ILE A 723 -6.04 5.14 20.26
C ILE A 723 -7.21 4.67 21.12
N ASN A 724 -6.94 3.94 22.21
CA ASN A 724 -7.98 3.43 23.08
C ASN A 724 -8.79 4.56 23.74
N ALA A 725 -8.14 5.66 24.13
CA ALA A 725 -8.80 6.84 24.69
C ALA A 725 -9.66 7.56 23.64
N GLN A 726 -9.19 7.70 22.39
CA GLN A 726 -10.01 8.23 21.30
C GLN A 726 -11.26 7.37 21.08
N MET A 727 -11.11 6.04 21.01
CA MET A 727 -12.24 5.13 20.81
C MET A 727 -13.23 5.15 21.99
N ASN A 728 -12.74 5.22 23.23
CA ASN A 728 -13.60 5.37 24.41
C ASN A 728 -14.36 6.70 24.38
N HIS A 729 -13.68 7.81 24.08
CA HIS A 729 -14.28 9.15 24.06
C HIS A 729 -15.36 9.26 23.00
N LEU A 730 -15.13 8.68 21.81
CA LEU A 730 -16.09 8.64 20.72
C LEU A 730 -17.18 7.56 20.88
N VAL A 731 -17.18 6.84 22.00
CA VAL A 731 -18.16 5.83 22.37
C VAL A 731 -18.25 4.70 21.33
N ARG A 732 -17.07 4.20 20.89
CA ARG A 732 -17.00 3.05 19.99
C ARG A 732 -17.65 1.81 20.61
N ARG A 733 -18.36 1.01 19.82
CA ARG A 733 -19.10 -0.15 20.33
C ARG A 733 -18.17 -1.17 20.98
N ARG A 734 -18.52 -1.59 22.20
CA ARG A 734 -17.80 -2.66 22.90
C ARG A 734 -17.87 -3.96 22.11
N GLY A 735 -16.74 -4.65 21.95
CA GLY A 735 -16.64 -5.87 21.15
C GLY A 735 -16.40 -5.63 19.66
N ASN A 736 -16.24 -4.37 19.22
CA ASN A 736 -15.78 -4.00 17.87
C ASN A 736 -14.33 -3.48 17.91
N PRO A 737 -13.32 -4.35 18.12
CA PRO A 737 -11.93 -3.91 18.21
C PRO A 737 -11.37 -3.47 16.85
N LEU A 738 -10.34 -2.64 16.90
CA LEU A 738 -9.46 -2.30 15.78
C LEU A 738 -8.40 -3.40 15.65
N LEU A 739 -8.22 -3.89 14.43
CA LEU A 739 -7.12 -4.78 14.11
C LEU A 739 -5.83 -3.96 13.97
N CYS A 740 -4.86 -4.18 14.84
CA CYS A 740 -3.60 -3.44 14.87
C CYS A 740 -2.57 -4.09 13.95
N VAL A 741 -2.18 -3.37 12.89
CA VAL A 741 -1.12 -3.75 11.97
C VAL A 741 0.17 -3.05 12.35
N CYS A 742 1.25 -3.81 12.48
CA CYS A 742 2.59 -3.33 12.84
C CYS A 742 3.59 -3.69 11.73
N GLN A 743 3.52 -2.98 10.60
CA GLN A 743 4.32 -3.26 9.40
C GLN A 743 5.84 -3.24 9.65
N LYS A 744 6.31 -2.44 10.62
CA LYS A 744 7.74 -2.35 10.98
C LYS A 744 8.32 -3.66 11.50
N SER A 745 7.49 -4.63 11.87
CA SER A 745 7.94 -6.01 12.15
C SER A 745 8.67 -6.63 10.96
N VAL A 746 8.23 -6.29 9.74
CA VAL A 746 8.77 -6.81 8.48
C VAL A 746 9.81 -5.85 7.91
N THR A 747 9.54 -4.55 7.94
CA THR A 747 10.32 -3.54 7.21
C THR A 747 11.37 -2.82 8.04
N GLY A 748 11.37 -2.95 9.37
CA GLY A 748 12.10 -2.05 10.24
C GLY A 748 11.54 -0.63 10.22
N HIS A 749 12.31 0.33 10.75
CA HIS A 749 11.89 1.72 10.87
C HIS A 749 12.71 2.65 9.96
N PRO A 750 12.14 3.13 8.84
CA PRO A 750 12.86 3.97 7.87
C PRO A 750 12.73 5.47 8.15
N LYS A 751 12.67 5.85 9.43
CA LYS A 751 12.52 7.25 9.87
C LYS A 751 11.40 7.98 9.08
N ALA A 752 11.72 8.95 8.22
CA ALA A 752 10.75 9.73 7.45
C ALA A 752 9.80 8.93 6.56
N ALA A 753 10.26 7.82 5.97
CA ALA A 753 9.44 7.02 5.05
C ALA A 753 8.39 6.15 5.78
N ALA A 754 8.42 6.10 7.12
CA ALA A 754 7.62 5.16 7.91
C ALA A 754 6.12 5.28 7.64
N GLY A 755 5.61 6.52 7.66
CA GLY A 755 4.19 6.78 7.37
C GLY A 755 3.80 6.47 5.92
N ALA A 756 4.71 6.63 4.97
CA ALA A 756 4.45 6.34 3.56
C ALA A 756 4.31 4.84 3.31
N TRP A 757 5.17 4.02 3.90
CA TRP A 757 5.05 2.55 3.82
C TRP A 757 3.78 2.05 4.53
N GLN A 758 3.46 2.63 5.69
CA GLN A 758 2.22 2.33 6.39
C GLN A 758 1.00 2.65 5.51
N LEU A 759 1.02 3.78 4.80
CA LEU A 759 -0.07 4.19 3.91
C LEU A 759 -0.19 3.27 2.69
N ASN A 760 0.94 2.85 2.10
CA ASN A 760 0.97 1.85 1.04
C ASN A 760 0.34 0.52 1.50
N GLY A 761 0.68 0.09 2.72
CA GLY A 761 0.04 -1.07 3.36
C GLY A 761 -1.48 -0.89 3.50
N CYS A 762 -1.94 0.28 3.98
CA CYS A 762 -3.38 0.58 4.11
C CYS A 762 -4.15 0.39 2.80
N ILE A 763 -3.65 0.93 1.69
CA ILE A 763 -4.35 0.82 0.41
C ILE A 763 -4.24 -0.59 -0.21
N GLN A 764 -3.17 -1.33 0.05
CA GLN A 764 -3.06 -2.73 -0.34
C GLN A 764 -4.01 -3.64 0.46
N MET A 765 -4.22 -3.34 1.74
CA MET A 765 -5.24 -4.04 2.54
C MET A 765 -6.64 -3.86 1.91
N PHE A 766 -6.99 -2.66 1.40
CA PHE A 766 -8.25 -2.47 0.68
C PHE A 766 -8.32 -3.29 -0.61
N ARG A 767 -7.24 -3.26 -1.40
CA ARG A 767 -7.17 -3.96 -2.69
C ARG A 767 -7.40 -5.46 -2.54
N ASP A 768 -6.72 -6.07 -1.57
CA ASP A 768 -6.69 -7.54 -1.46
C ASP A 768 -7.64 -8.07 -0.38
N SER A 769 -8.26 -7.16 0.40
CA SER A 769 -9.13 -7.50 1.54
C SER A 769 -8.42 -8.39 2.56
N ILE A 770 -7.14 -8.11 2.82
CA ILE A 770 -6.29 -8.83 3.77
C ILE A 770 -5.75 -7.84 4.80
N VAL A 771 -5.82 -8.19 6.07
CA VAL A 771 -5.14 -7.51 7.18
C VAL A 771 -3.91 -8.36 7.55
N PRO A 772 -2.68 -7.88 7.32
CA PRO A 772 -1.48 -8.66 7.62
C PRO A 772 -1.27 -8.79 9.13
N GLY A 773 -0.83 -9.97 9.55
CA GLY A 773 -0.46 -10.24 10.94
C GLY A 773 0.97 -9.82 11.26
N ASN A 774 1.23 -9.50 12.53
CA ASN A 774 2.58 -9.32 13.04
C ASN A 774 3.20 -10.70 13.35
N ARG A 775 3.93 -11.29 12.40
CA ARG A 775 4.58 -12.60 12.57
C ARG A 775 5.61 -12.64 13.70
N ASN A 776 6.16 -11.48 14.06
CA ASN A 776 7.10 -11.35 15.16
C ASN A 776 6.41 -11.13 16.52
N ALA A 777 5.06 -11.10 16.58
CA ALA A 777 4.30 -11.00 17.82
C ALA A 777 4.29 -12.32 18.60
N ASP A 778 5.47 -12.77 19.04
CA ASP A 778 5.66 -14.03 19.76
C ASP A 778 4.83 -14.14 21.04
N ASN A 779 4.77 -13.07 21.82
CA ASN A 779 3.91 -12.93 22.98
C ASN A 779 3.56 -11.46 23.20
N ILE A 780 2.27 -11.13 23.11
CA ILE A 780 1.78 -9.76 23.35
C ILE A 780 2.06 -9.34 24.80
N ASP A 781 2.56 -8.12 24.99
CA ASP A 781 2.80 -7.55 26.32
C ASP A 781 1.49 -7.45 27.12
N GLU A 782 1.50 -7.98 28.34
CA GLU A 782 0.35 -7.94 29.26
C GLU A 782 -0.16 -6.51 29.50
N GLN A 783 0.73 -5.51 29.48
CA GLN A 783 0.34 -4.11 29.64
C GLN A 783 -0.58 -3.61 28.52
N LEU A 784 -0.55 -4.22 27.34
CA LEU A 784 -1.41 -3.84 26.21
C LEU A 784 -2.84 -4.37 26.39
N ARG A 785 -3.05 -5.36 27.27
CA ARG A 785 -4.38 -5.97 27.51
C ARG A 785 -5.41 -4.97 28.05
N GLN A 786 -4.96 -3.86 28.65
CA GLN A 786 -5.84 -2.80 29.12
C GLN A 786 -6.53 -2.02 27.98
N PHE A 787 -5.98 -2.06 26.77
CA PHE A 787 -6.49 -1.37 25.60
C PHE A 787 -7.58 -2.20 24.91
N LYS A 788 -8.77 -2.21 25.51
CA LYS A 788 -9.92 -3.06 25.13
C LYS A 788 -10.43 -2.87 23.69
N HIS A 789 -10.09 -1.75 23.05
CA HIS A 789 -10.44 -1.49 21.64
C HIS A 789 -9.40 -1.99 20.64
N LEU A 790 -8.29 -2.58 21.07
CA LEU A 790 -7.22 -3.05 20.20
C LEU A 790 -7.11 -4.58 20.24
N VAL A 791 -6.91 -5.17 19.07
CA VAL A 791 -6.51 -6.57 18.90
C VAL A 791 -5.23 -6.58 18.08
N TYR A 792 -4.30 -7.48 18.42
CA TYR A 792 -3.00 -7.59 17.79
C TYR A 792 -2.89 -8.94 17.06
N PRO A 793 -3.25 -9.02 15.77
CA PRO A 793 -3.21 -10.26 15.01
C PRO A 793 -1.77 -10.73 14.79
N MET A 794 -1.52 -12.03 15.00
CA MET A 794 -0.23 -12.67 14.68
C MET A 794 -0.19 -13.16 13.23
N ASP A 795 -1.33 -13.70 12.76
CA ASP A 795 -1.50 -14.21 11.40
C ASP A 795 -2.31 -13.25 10.54
N SER A 796 -2.06 -13.30 9.23
CA SER A 796 -2.83 -12.55 8.25
C SER A 796 -4.26 -13.05 8.16
N MET A 797 -5.22 -12.13 8.07
CA MET A 797 -6.65 -12.43 8.04
C MET A 797 -7.31 -11.83 6.82
N LYS A 798 -8.20 -12.60 6.17
CA LYS A 798 -9.05 -12.06 5.10
C LYS A 798 -10.23 -11.32 5.73
N VAL A 799 -10.32 -10.02 5.48
CA VAL A 799 -11.36 -9.13 6.02
C VAL A 799 -12.11 -8.49 4.85
N PRO A 800 -13.22 -9.09 4.38
CA PRO A 800 -14.02 -8.51 3.32
C PRO A 800 -14.73 -7.23 3.80
N ASP A 801 -15.11 -6.36 2.86
CA ASP A 801 -15.87 -5.12 3.12
C ASP A 801 -15.23 -4.16 4.14
N MET A 802 -13.90 -4.06 4.13
CA MET A 802 -13.20 -3.06 4.94
C MET A 802 -13.51 -1.63 4.46
N LYS A 803 -14.06 -0.81 5.35
CA LYS A 803 -14.57 0.53 5.02
C LYS A 803 -13.55 1.64 5.26
N ALA A 804 -12.91 1.64 6.42
CA ALA A 804 -11.93 2.66 6.79
C ALA A 804 -10.76 2.08 7.61
N ILE A 805 -9.60 2.70 7.45
CA ILE A 805 -8.35 2.37 8.15
C ILE A 805 -7.80 3.65 8.75
N MET A 806 -7.41 3.59 10.02
CA MET A 806 -6.71 4.67 10.70
C MET A 806 -5.21 4.39 10.67
N LEU A 807 -4.40 5.42 10.47
CA LEU A 807 -2.95 5.35 10.51
C LEU A 807 -2.44 6.35 11.54
N THR A 808 -1.56 5.91 12.44
CA THR A 808 -0.90 6.76 13.43
C THR A 808 0.62 6.74 13.24
N SER A 809 1.26 7.89 13.45
CA SER A 809 2.71 8.06 13.37
C SER A 809 3.21 9.03 14.43
N PHE A 810 4.34 8.71 15.08
CA PHE A 810 4.92 9.52 16.16
C PHE A 810 6.40 9.76 15.89
N GLY A 811 6.77 11.02 15.67
CA GLY A 811 8.15 11.47 15.47
C GLY A 811 8.71 12.22 16.66
N PHE A 812 10.04 12.22 16.77
CA PHE A 812 10.77 13.04 17.74
C PHE A 812 10.44 14.51 17.58
N GLY A 813 10.52 15.26 18.69
CA GLY A 813 10.15 16.68 18.69
C GLY A 813 8.64 16.90 18.70
N GLN A 814 7.89 15.99 19.32
CA GLN A 814 6.43 16.08 19.47
C GLN A 814 5.71 16.13 18.12
N LYS A 815 6.09 15.26 17.18
CA LYS A 815 5.43 15.16 15.88
C LYS A 815 4.41 14.01 15.90
N GLY A 816 3.24 14.25 16.47
CA GLY A 816 2.12 13.32 16.40
C GLY A 816 1.34 13.50 15.10
N ALA A 817 1.03 12.41 14.40
CA ALA A 817 0.31 12.43 13.14
C ALA A 817 -0.77 11.35 13.08
N LEU A 818 -1.91 11.67 12.46
CA LEU A 818 -3.01 10.76 12.23
C LEU A 818 -3.57 10.95 10.83
N ALA A 819 -3.86 9.85 10.14
CA ALA A 819 -4.60 9.86 8.88
C ALA A 819 -5.74 8.83 8.93
N VAL A 820 -6.84 9.11 8.23
CA VAL A 820 -7.92 8.15 8.00
C VAL A 820 -8.11 7.98 6.51
N VAL A 821 -8.02 6.73 6.07
CA VAL A 821 -8.24 6.35 4.67
C VAL A 821 -9.54 5.58 4.58
N VAL A 822 -10.39 5.95 3.61
CA VAL A 822 -11.66 5.28 3.31
C VAL A 822 -11.52 4.52 1.99
N THR A 823 -12.20 3.38 1.89
CA THR A 823 -12.20 2.54 0.67
C THR A 823 -12.72 3.33 -0.54
N PRO A 824 -12.14 3.15 -1.74
CA PRO A 824 -12.49 3.93 -2.94
C PRO A 824 -13.95 3.80 -3.38
N ARG A 825 -14.66 2.74 -2.95
CA ARG A 825 -16.07 2.49 -3.28
C ARG A 825 -17.00 3.68 -2.96
N TYR A 826 -16.65 4.46 -1.93
CA TYR A 826 -17.44 5.60 -1.49
C TYR A 826 -17.36 6.81 -2.45
N VAL A 827 -16.25 6.99 -3.19
CA VAL A 827 -16.18 8.00 -4.28
C VAL A 827 -17.15 7.62 -5.39
N PHE A 828 -17.16 6.35 -5.77
CA PHE A 828 -18.00 5.87 -6.85
C PHE A 828 -19.48 6.02 -6.50
N ALA A 829 -19.87 5.81 -5.24
CA ALA A 829 -21.24 6.05 -4.77
C ALA A 829 -21.68 7.53 -4.83
N ALA A 830 -20.73 8.47 -4.94
CA ALA A 830 -21.01 9.90 -5.02
C ALA A 830 -21.27 10.37 -6.47
N VAL A 831 -20.98 9.56 -7.49
CA VAL A 831 -21.16 9.94 -8.91
C VAL A 831 -22.32 9.20 -9.58
N PRO A 832 -22.91 9.77 -10.65
CA PRO A 832 -23.92 9.08 -11.45
C PRO A 832 -23.38 7.81 -12.12
N THR A 833 -24.26 6.84 -12.37
CA THR A 833 -23.95 5.58 -13.08
C THR A 833 -23.18 5.78 -14.38
N ALA A 834 -23.62 6.73 -15.21
CA ALA A 834 -22.99 6.99 -16.51
C ALA A 834 -21.52 7.43 -16.36
N THR A 835 -21.24 8.30 -15.38
CA THR A 835 -19.89 8.77 -15.06
C THR A 835 -19.01 7.62 -14.54
N PHE A 836 -19.55 6.75 -13.69
CA PHE A 836 -18.82 5.60 -13.18
C PHE A 836 -18.46 4.58 -14.27
N GLU A 837 -19.39 4.24 -15.17
CA GLU A 837 -19.12 3.27 -16.24
C GLU A 837 -18.15 3.82 -17.30
N ASP A 838 -18.20 5.12 -17.59
CA ASP A 838 -17.19 5.80 -18.41
C ASP A 838 -15.80 5.73 -17.75
N TYR A 839 -15.71 6.14 -16.48
CA TYR A 839 -14.49 6.03 -15.68
C TYR A 839 -13.93 4.59 -15.68
N ARG A 840 -14.78 3.61 -15.41
CA ARG A 840 -14.43 2.18 -15.38
C ARG A 840 -13.85 1.73 -16.71
N THR A 841 -14.46 2.13 -17.82
CA THR A 841 -13.97 1.79 -19.17
C THR A 841 -12.56 2.36 -19.39
N ARG A 842 -12.35 3.64 -19.03
CA ARG A 842 -11.06 4.32 -19.18
C ARG A 842 -9.98 3.73 -18.29
N VAL A 843 -10.28 3.40 -17.03
CA VAL A 843 -9.31 2.76 -16.12
C VAL A 843 -8.93 1.36 -16.59
N LEU A 844 -9.87 0.54 -17.05
CA LEU A 844 -9.58 -0.81 -17.56
C LEU A 844 -8.72 -0.78 -18.84
N GLN A 845 -8.91 0.24 -19.70
CA GLN A 845 -8.02 0.46 -20.83
C GLN A 845 -6.63 0.95 -20.39
N ARG A 846 -6.57 1.88 -19.42
CA ARG A 846 -5.32 2.37 -18.84
C ARG A 846 -4.52 1.25 -18.18
N GLN A 847 -5.16 0.39 -17.39
CA GLN A 847 -4.53 -0.76 -16.71
C GLN A 847 -3.82 -1.68 -17.71
N ARG A 848 -4.49 -2.06 -18.80
CA ARG A 848 -3.92 -2.90 -19.87
C ARG A 848 -2.67 -2.27 -20.47
N THR A 849 -2.71 -0.96 -20.68
CA THR A 849 -1.61 -0.22 -21.29
C THR A 849 -0.45 0.00 -20.32
N ALA A 850 -0.76 0.24 -19.04
CA ALA A 850 0.23 0.46 -17.98
C ALA A 850 1.00 -0.81 -17.65
N ASN A 851 0.34 -1.98 -17.59
CA ASN A 851 1.03 -3.26 -17.35
C ASN A 851 2.07 -3.55 -18.46
N VAL A 852 1.69 -3.37 -19.73
CA VAL A 852 2.63 -3.54 -20.86
C VAL A 852 3.79 -2.56 -20.77
N GLU A 853 3.52 -1.30 -20.42
CA GLU A 853 4.56 -0.29 -20.25
C GLU A 853 5.53 -0.63 -19.11
N PHE A 854 5.01 -1.04 -17.96
CA PHE A 854 5.81 -1.42 -16.79
C PHE A 854 6.74 -2.57 -17.11
N VAL A 855 6.23 -3.66 -17.70
CA VAL A 855 7.04 -4.80 -18.11
C VAL A 855 8.08 -4.34 -19.15
N ALA A 856 7.69 -3.58 -20.17
CA ALA A 856 8.62 -3.10 -21.19
C ALA A 856 9.77 -2.24 -20.61
N ARG A 857 9.48 -1.39 -19.62
CA ARG A 857 10.49 -0.56 -18.94
C ARG A 857 11.39 -1.38 -18.02
N LEU A 858 10.84 -2.35 -17.30
CA LEU A 858 11.62 -3.26 -16.46
C LEU A 858 12.62 -4.06 -17.31
N LEU A 859 12.16 -4.63 -18.42
CA LEU A 859 13.02 -5.40 -19.33
C LEU A 859 14.09 -4.54 -20.04
N LYS A 860 13.83 -3.24 -20.22
CA LYS A 860 14.76 -2.29 -20.86
C LYS A 860 15.59 -1.46 -19.87
N ASN A 861 15.46 -1.70 -18.56
CA ASN A 861 16.09 -0.91 -17.51
C ASN A 861 15.80 0.60 -17.63
N SER A 862 14.53 0.97 -17.83
CA SER A 862 14.09 2.35 -18.09
C SER A 862 12.82 2.73 -17.34
N LEU A 863 12.68 2.24 -16.11
CA LEU A 863 11.56 2.59 -15.23
C LEU A 863 11.53 4.11 -14.99
N VAL A 864 12.68 4.68 -14.61
CA VAL A 864 12.91 6.13 -14.52
C VAL A 864 13.22 6.67 -15.91
N GLN A 865 12.45 7.68 -16.33
CA GLN A 865 12.64 8.38 -17.60
C GLN A 865 12.94 9.85 -17.33
N VAL A 866 14.23 10.18 -17.29
CA VAL A 866 14.71 11.55 -17.12
C VAL A 866 14.35 12.41 -18.34
N LYS A 867 13.85 13.61 -18.10
CA LYS A 867 13.52 14.61 -19.13
C LYS A 867 14.74 15.49 -19.42
N CYS A 868 15.00 15.72 -20.70
CA CYS A 868 16.04 16.66 -21.14
C CYS A 868 15.53 18.10 -21.25
N ASP A 869 14.25 18.25 -21.63
CA ASP A 869 13.66 19.55 -21.94
C ASP A 869 12.35 19.79 -21.16
N PRO A 870 12.07 21.05 -20.77
CA PRO A 870 10.76 21.43 -20.26
C PRO A 870 9.72 21.39 -21.38
N PRO A 871 8.41 21.25 -21.07
CA PRO A 871 7.39 21.02 -22.09
C PRO A 871 7.13 22.24 -23.01
N TRP A 872 7.53 23.46 -22.63
CA TRP A 872 7.28 24.69 -23.40
C TRP A 872 8.37 25.05 -24.43
N LYS A 873 9.52 24.38 -24.46
CA LYS A 873 10.61 24.49 -25.47
C LYS A 873 11.28 25.87 -25.67
N SER A 874 10.63 26.99 -25.35
CA SER A 874 11.14 28.37 -25.47
C SER A 874 10.76 29.23 -24.26
N ALA A 875 11.52 30.30 -24.00
CA ALA A 875 11.24 31.23 -22.89
C ALA A 875 9.96 32.07 -23.12
N GLU A 876 9.64 32.40 -24.37
CA GLU A 876 8.42 33.15 -24.71
C GLU A 876 7.17 32.30 -24.45
N THR A 877 7.21 31.02 -24.85
CA THR A 877 6.14 30.05 -24.54
C THR A 877 6.05 29.79 -23.03
N MET A 878 7.17 29.72 -22.31
CA MET A 878 7.16 29.59 -20.85
C MET A 878 6.34 30.72 -20.20
N HIS A 879 6.61 31.97 -20.59
CA HIS A 879 5.92 33.13 -20.04
C HIS A 879 4.41 33.09 -20.33
N SER A 880 4.00 32.69 -21.53
CA SER A 880 2.57 32.59 -21.86
C SER A 880 1.89 31.46 -21.08
N VAL A 881 2.54 30.30 -20.93
CA VAL A 881 2.02 29.16 -20.15
C VAL A 881 1.87 29.50 -18.67
N PHE A 882 2.84 30.22 -18.09
CA PHE A 882 2.83 30.53 -16.66
C PHE A 882 1.77 31.59 -16.31
N LEU A 883 1.50 32.53 -17.22
CA LEU A 883 0.54 33.62 -16.99
C LEU A 883 -0.89 33.25 -17.39
N ASN A 884 -1.09 32.22 -18.21
CA ASN A 884 -2.42 31.79 -18.65
C ASN A 884 -2.92 30.59 -17.83
N PRO A 885 -3.95 30.75 -16.98
CA PRO A 885 -4.51 29.65 -16.16
C PRO A 885 -5.17 28.54 -17.01
N ASP A 886 -5.58 28.86 -18.24
CA ASP A 886 -6.22 27.91 -19.16
C ASP A 886 -5.21 27.20 -20.08
N SER A 887 -3.92 27.49 -19.92
CA SER A 887 -2.90 26.83 -20.73
C SER A 887 -2.84 25.33 -20.41
N ARG A 888 -2.95 24.51 -21.46
CA ARG A 888 -2.85 23.05 -21.40
C ARG A 888 -1.88 22.54 -22.45
N LEU A 889 -1.28 21.39 -22.15
CA LEU A 889 -0.45 20.65 -23.10
C LEU A 889 -1.36 19.91 -24.09
N ALA A 890 -1.19 20.15 -25.38
CA ALA A 890 -1.90 19.45 -26.44
C ALA A 890 -1.19 18.12 -26.79
N ALA A 891 -1.85 17.29 -27.60
CA ALA A 891 -1.33 15.98 -27.99
C ALA A 891 -0.09 16.02 -28.89
N ASP A 892 0.22 17.18 -29.49
CA ASP A 892 1.41 17.44 -30.31
C ASP A 892 2.59 18.02 -29.51
N ASP A 893 2.52 17.95 -28.17
CA ASP A 893 3.49 18.53 -27.24
C ASP A 893 3.70 20.04 -27.43
N SER A 894 2.63 20.75 -27.83
CA SER A 894 2.56 22.22 -27.85
C SER A 894 1.60 22.73 -26.77
N PHE A 895 1.84 23.93 -26.25
CA PHE A 895 0.91 24.56 -25.32
C PHE A 895 -0.07 25.45 -26.07
N GLY A 896 -1.36 25.20 -25.89
CA GLY A 896 -2.45 25.98 -26.44
C GLY A 896 -3.30 26.62 -25.35
N SER A 897 -4.12 27.59 -25.76
CA SER A 897 -5.26 28.08 -24.98
C SER A 897 -6.53 27.36 -25.44
N GLU A 898 -6.44 26.06 -25.65
CA GLU A 898 -7.61 25.27 -25.99
C GLU A 898 -8.43 25.05 -24.72
N THR A 899 -9.74 25.30 -24.81
CA THR A 899 -10.69 24.76 -23.85
C THR A 899 -10.45 23.25 -23.78
N PRO A 900 -10.51 22.64 -22.57
CA PRO A 900 -10.08 21.27 -22.35
C PRO A 900 -10.59 20.38 -23.46
N VAL A 901 -9.70 19.57 -24.06
CA VAL A 901 -10.10 18.50 -24.98
C VAL A 901 -11.13 17.69 -24.22
N LYS A 902 -12.42 17.96 -24.49
CA LYS A 902 -13.51 17.15 -23.99
C LYS A 902 -13.24 15.79 -24.60
N ALA A 903 -12.66 14.88 -23.81
CA ALA A 903 -12.89 13.47 -24.03
C ALA A 903 -14.41 13.32 -24.21
N PRO A 904 -14.85 12.54 -25.21
CA PRO A 904 -16.26 12.45 -25.54
C PRO A 904 -17.04 12.17 -24.26
N SER A 905 -17.78 13.18 -23.79
CA SER A 905 -18.81 12.91 -22.80
C SER A 905 -19.77 11.90 -23.42
N PRO A 906 -20.59 11.18 -22.64
CA PRO A 906 -21.75 10.49 -23.20
C PRO A 906 -22.67 11.44 -24.00
N ASP A 907 -22.45 12.76 -23.89
CA ASP A 907 -23.10 13.81 -24.66
C ASP A 907 -22.37 14.20 -25.96
N SER A 908 -21.26 13.55 -26.35
CA SER A 908 -20.66 13.73 -27.68
C SER A 908 -21.43 12.93 -28.74
N VAL A 909 -22.72 13.24 -28.88
CA VAL A 909 -23.32 13.31 -30.22
C VAL A 909 -22.93 14.69 -30.78
N GLY A 910 -21.65 14.83 -31.11
CA GLY A 910 -21.05 16.00 -31.75
C GLY A 910 -21.50 16.09 -33.20
N GLU A 911 -22.77 16.41 -33.34
CA GLU A 911 -23.51 16.88 -34.53
C GLU A 911 -24.94 17.24 -34.10
N ARG A 912 -25.41 16.83 -32.90
CA ARG A 912 -26.72 17.20 -32.34
C ARG A 912 -26.72 18.38 -31.38
N SER A 913 -25.62 18.72 -30.70
CA SER A 913 -25.57 19.87 -29.76
C SER A 913 -25.84 21.20 -30.47
N ASP A 914 -25.14 21.47 -31.57
CA ASP A 914 -25.38 22.65 -32.41
C ASP A 914 -26.78 22.63 -33.03
N VAL A 915 -27.28 21.45 -33.38
CA VAL A 915 -28.64 21.28 -33.90
C VAL A 915 -29.68 21.52 -32.80
N THR A 916 -29.43 21.15 -31.55
CA THR A 916 -30.38 21.30 -30.43
C THR A 916 -30.41 22.75 -29.95
N ALA A 917 -29.24 23.40 -29.82
CA ALA A 917 -29.15 24.83 -29.54
C ALA A 917 -29.79 25.65 -30.68
N ALA A 918 -29.49 25.33 -31.95
CA ALA A 918 -30.13 25.96 -33.11
C ALA A 918 -31.63 25.65 -33.20
N LEU A 919 -32.08 24.46 -32.80
CA LEU A 919 -33.50 24.09 -32.76
C LEU A 919 -34.23 24.88 -31.67
N VAL A 920 -33.68 24.95 -30.46
CA VAL A 920 -34.21 25.74 -29.34
C VAL A 920 -34.26 27.21 -29.71
N GLN A 921 -33.21 27.74 -30.33
CA GLN A 921 -33.16 29.10 -30.85
C GLN A 921 -34.20 29.33 -31.96
N SER A 922 -34.37 28.40 -32.89
CA SER A 922 -35.41 28.47 -33.94
C SER A 922 -36.84 28.39 -33.37
N LEU A 923 -37.05 27.65 -32.27
CA LEU A 923 -38.33 27.56 -31.57
C LEU A 923 -38.63 28.88 -30.84
N LEU A 924 -37.63 29.48 -30.19
CA LEU A 924 -37.71 30.81 -29.56
C LEU A 924 -37.96 31.93 -30.59
N GLU A 925 -37.31 31.88 -31.76
CA GLU A 925 -37.52 32.81 -32.87
C GLU A 925 -38.92 32.69 -33.49
N ARG A 926 -39.45 31.46 -33.62
CA ARG A 926 -40.83 31.25 -34.12
C ARG A 926 -41.90 31.77 -33.15
N VAL A 927 -41.65 31.71 -31.84
CA VAL A 927 -42.54 32.27 -30.81
C VAL A 927 -42.53 33.80 -30.85
N THR A 928 -41.37 34.42 -31.06
CA THR A 928 -41.24 35.89 -31.15
C THR A 928 -41.82 36.45 -32.45
N GLN A 929 -41.66 35.78 -33.60
CA GLN A 929 -42.25 36.21 -34.88
C GLN A 929 -43.79 36.12 -34.93
N ARG A 930 -44.41 35.16 -34.23
CA ARG A 930 -45.88 35.01 -34.18
C ARG A 930 -46.57 36.00 -33.25
N SER A 931 -45.84 36.61 -32.32
CA SER A 931 -46.39 37.57 -31.36
C SER A 931 -46.71 38.95 -31.98
N GLY A 932 -46.29 39.20 -33.22
CA GLY A 932 -46.56 40.45 -33.96
C GLY A 932 -47.82 40.44 -34.84
N ALA A 933 -48.52 39.31 -35.00
CA ALA A 933 -49.72 39.21 -35.81
C ALA A 933 -50.97 39.09 -34.94
N THR A 934 -51.96 39.95 -35.18
CA THR A 934 -53.27 40.00 -34.52
C THR A 934 -53.96 38.63 -34.48
N THR A 935 -53.89 37.92 -33.34
CA THR A 935 -54.86 36.92 -32.82
C THR A 935 -54.43 36.48 -31.40
N SER A 936 -55.41 36.18 -30.53
CA SER A 936 -55.23 35.85 -29.11
C SER A 936 -54.60 34.46 -28.86
N THR A 937 -53.32 34.31 -29.16
CA THR A 937 -52.57 33.05 -28.96
C THR A 937 -51.83 33.07 -27.62
N SER A 938 -52.13 32.13 -26.72
CA SER A 938 -51.38 31.90 -25.48
C SER A 938 -50.25 30.91 -25.70
N VAL A 939 -49.07 31.20 -25.14
CA VAL A 939 -47.86 30.38 -25.27
C VAL A 939 -47.55 29.74 -23.91
N GLY A 940 -47.22 28.45 -23.93
CA GLY A 940 -46.67 27.74 -22.77
C GLY A 940 -45.29 27.20 -23.13
N VAL A 941 -44.32 27.46 -22.26
CA VAL A 941 -42.93 27.00 -22.41
C VAL A 941 -42.58 26.19 -21.16
N ASP A 942 -41.94 25.05 -21.38
CA ASP A 942 -41.50 24.16 -20.31
C ASP A 942 -40.22 23.43 -20.72
N VAL A 943 -39.35 23.21 -19.73
CA VAL A 943 -38.05 22.55 -19.90
C VAL A 943 -37.87 21.59 -18.74
N GLU A 944 -37.49 20.36 -19.05
CA GLU A 944 -37.31 19.30 -18.08
C GLU A 944 -35.90 18.75 -18.14
N GLU A 945 -35.23 18.71 -16.99
CA GLU A 945 -33.92 18.09 -16.87
C GLU A 945 -34.08 16.58 -17.06
N ILE A 946 -33.32 15.98 -17.99
CA ILE A 946 -33.44 14.53 -18.25
C ILE A 946 -33.23 13.72 -16.95
N MET A 947 -32.39 14.22 -16.04
CA MET A 947 -32.08 13.59 -14.76
C MET A 947 -33.17 13.75 -13.68
N SER A 948 -34.08 14.72 -13.80
CA SER A 948 -35.17 14.90 -12.82
C SER A 948 -36.22 13.77 -12.91
N LEU A 949 -36.24 13.06 -14.03
CA LEU A 949 -37.29 12.12 -14.39
C LEU A 949 -36.88 10.67 -14.07
N HIS A 950 -37.33 10.20 -12.90
CA HIS A 950 -37.08 8.84 -12.42
C HIS A 950 -37.96 7.81 -13.15
N ILE A 951 -37.48 7.30 -14.28
CA ILE A 951 -38.20 6.28 -15.08
C ILE A 951 -38.39 4.93 -14.37
N GLU A 952 -37.64 4.67 -13.29
CA GLU A 952 -37.87 3.49 -12.43
C GLU A 952 -39.17 3.62 -11.60
N ASN A 953 -39.71 4.83 -11.45
CA ASN A 953 -40.97 5.08 -10.73
C ASN A 953 -42.18 4.74 -11.62
N LEU A 954 -42.59 3.47 -11.58
CA LEU A 954 -43.72 2.96 -12.35
C LEU A 954 -45.04 3.70 -12.07
N ASN A 955 -45.25 4.19 -10.84
CA ASN A 955 -46.45 4.95 -10.49
C ASN A 955 -46.50 6.30 -11.22
N PHE A 956 -45.37 7.01 -11.31
CA PHE A 956 -45.27 8.25 -12.07
C PHE A 956 -45.57 8.01 -13.56
N LEU A 957 -44.96 6.97 -14.14
CA LEU A 957 -45.16 6.65 -15.56
C LEU A 957 -46.61 6.24 -15.88
N GLN A 958 -47.21 5.37 -15.06
CA GLN A 958 -48.59 4.92 -15.27
C GLN A 958 -49.62 6.03 -15.12
N ARG A 959 -49.36 7.01 -14.25
CA ARG A 959 -50.30 8.09 -13.96
C ARG A 959 -50.26 9.24 -14.97
N ASN A 960 -49.09 9.48 -15.57
CA ASN A 960 -48.84 10.68 -16.37
C ASN A 960 -48.71 10.41 -17.88
N PHE A 961 -48.47 9.16 -18.29
CA PHE A 961 -48.25 8.79 -19.69
C PHE A 961 -49.22 7.70 -20.16
N THR A 962 -49.76 7.86 -21.36
CA THR A 962 -50.64 6.86 -21.97
C THR A 962 -49.84 5.60 -22.36
N PRO A 963 -50.49 4.44 -22.60
CA PRO A 963 -49.80 3.24 -23.07
C PRO A 963 -48.99 3.46 -24.36
N ALA A 964 -49.50 4.28 -25.29
CA ALA A 964 -48.82 4.58 -26.55
C ALA A 964 -47.55 5.42 -26.33
N GLU A 965 -47.59 6.39 -25.42
CA GLU A 965 -46.42 7.20 -25.07
C GLU A 965 -45.35 6.34 -24.38
N ARG A 966 -45.75 5.44 -23.49
CA ARG A 966 -44.83 4.53 -22.81
C ARG A 966 -44.17 3.56 -23.78
N ASP A 967 -44.91 2.99 -24.72
CA ASP A 967 -44.36 2.09 -25.75
C ASP A 967 -43.35 2.82 -26.65
N TYR A 968 -43.68 4.05 -27.08
CA TYR A 968 -42.77 4.89 -27.85
C TYR A 968 -41.49 5.23 -27.08
N CYS A 969 -41.61 5.77 -25.87
CA CYS A 969 -40.47 6.17 -25.07
C CYS A 969 -39.58 4.98 -24.69
N SER A 970 -40.16 3.81 -24.43
CA SER A 970 -39.39 2.60 -24.09
C SER A 970 -38.60 2.05 -25.26
N LYS A 971 -39.05 2.30 -26.50
CA LYS A 971 -38.36 1.89 -27.74
C LYS A 971 -37.37 2.92 -28.27
N ALA A 972 -37.30 4.11 -27.65
CA ALA A 972 -36.38 5.16 -28.07
C ALA A 972 -34.93 4.85 -27.68
N ALA A 973 -33.96 5.38 -28.44
CA ALA A 973 -32.52 5.19 -28.19
C ALA A 973 -32.08 5.69 -26.80
N ASN A 974 -32.77 6.72 -26.26
CA ASN A 974 -32.62 7.16 -24.88
C ASN A 974 -34.02 7.29 -24.26
N PRO A 975 -34.51 6.26 -23.54
CA PRO A 975 -35.86 6.26 -22.97
C PRO A 975 -36.10 7.42 -21.99
N ARG A 976 -35.11 7.75 -21.15
CA ARG A 976 -35.22 8.82 -20.15
C ARG A 976 -35.36 10.19 -20.82
N SER A 977 -34.59 10.45 -21.87
CA SER A 977 -34.72 11.66 -22.69
C SER A 977 -36.08 11.73 -23.42
N ALA A 978 -36.56 10.61 -23.95
CA ALA A 978 -37.87 10.55 -24.62
C ALA A 978 -39.02 10.80 -23.64
N PHE A 979 -38.95 10.27 -22.41
CA PHE A 979 -39.92 10.57 -21.36
C PHE A 979 -39.86 12.04 -20.94
N ALA A 980 -38.65 12.62 -20.78
CA ALA A 980 -38.47 14.03 -20.43
C ALA A 980 -39.00 14.98 -21.52
N GLY A 981 -38.73 14.70 -22.79
CA GLY A 981 -39.25 15.51 -23.90
C GLY A 981 -40.77 15.48 -24.02
N ARG A 982 -41.42 14.36 -23.70
CA ARG A 982 -42.90 14.30 -23.68
C ARG A 982 -43.49 14.92 -22.43
N TRP A 983 -42.81 14.79 -21.30
CA TRP A 983 -43.20 15.44 -20.06
C TRP A 983 -43.18 16.97 -20.21
N SER A 984 -42.10 17.51 -20.77
CA SER A 984 -42.00 18.95 -21.04
C SER A 984 -43.04 19.41 -22.06
N ALA A 985 -43.33 18.61 -23.09
CA ALA A 985 -44.40 18.91 -24.04
C ALA A 985 -45.78 18.96 -23.36
N LYS A 986 -46.08 18.05 -22.41
CA LYS A 986 -47.35 18.06 -21.66
C LYS A 986 -47.47 19.29 -20.77
N GLU A 987 -46.41 19.64 -20.04
CA GLU A 987 -46.36 20.84 -19.19
C GLU A 987 -46.45 22.14 -20.02
N ALA A 988 -45.78 22.19 -21.17
CA ALA A 988 -45.88 23.32 -22.10
C ALA A 988 -47.32 23.48 -22.64
N VAL A 989 -47.97 22.39 -23.03
CA VAL A 989 -49.39 22.41 -23.46
C VAL A 989 -50.29 22.86 -22.30
N PHE A 990 -50.09 22.32 -21.09
CA PHE A 990 -50.87 22.71 -19.92
C PHE A 990 -50.75 24.20 -19.61
N LYS A 991 -49.53 24.74 -19.59
CA LYS A 991 -49.26 26.18 -19.40
C LYS A 991 -49.87 27.04 -20.51
N SER A 992 -49.96 26.53 -21.74
CA SER A 992 -50.58 27.25 -22.86
C SER A 992 -52.08 27.48 -22.64
N PHE A 993 -52.78 26.61 -21.90
CA PHE A 993 -54.21 26.76 -21.63
C PHE A 993 -54.56 27.85 -20.61
N ARG A 994 -53.58 28.33 -19.81
CA ARG A 994 -53.79 29.31 -18.73
C ARG A 994 -54.91 28.92 -17.75
N VAL A 995 -55.17 27.62 -17.58
CA VAL A 995 -56.16 27.11 -16.62
C VAL A 995 -55.54 27.00 -15.22
N PRO A 996 -56.31 27.20 -14.14
CA PRO A 996 -55.83 27.00 -12.77
C PRO A 996 -55.33 25.55 -12.57
N SER A 997 -54.20 25.39 -11.87
CA SER A 997 -53.69 24.06 -11.54
C SER A 997 -54.66 23.28 -10.66
N MET A 998 -54.91 22.01 -11.00
CA MET A 998 -55.63 21.05 -10.15
C MET A 998 -54.75 20.48 -9.01
N GLY A 999 -53.60 21.11 -8.74
CA GLY A 999 -52.59 20.69 -7.76
C GLY A 999 -51.46 19.87 -8.39
N ALA A 1000 -50.29 19.84 -7.74
CA ALA A 1000 -49.09 19.12 -8.18
C ALA A 1000 -49.31 17.58 -8.34
N GLY A 1001 -50.44 17.07 -7.85
CA GLY A 1001 -50.85 15.67 -7.94
C GLY A 1001 -51.80 15.33 -9.10
N ALA A 1002 -52.16 16.26 -9.99
CA ALA A 1002 -53.09 15.97 -11.07
C ALA A 1002 -52.46 15.06 -12.15
N ALA A 1003 -53.25 14.16 -12.72
CA ALA A 1003 -52.78 13.24 -13.76
C ALA A 1003 -52.71 13.92 -15.13
N MET A 1004 -51.55 13.86 -15.78
CA MET A 1004 -51.30 14.50 -17.08
C MET A 1004 -51.57 13.60 -18.29
N GLN A 1005 -52.15 12.41 -18.06
CA GLN A 1005 -52.52 11.47 -19.13
C GLN A 1005 -53.57 12.03 -20.12
N ASN A 1006 -54.32 13.07 -19.73
CA ASN A 1006 -55.35 13.69 -20.56
C ASN A 1006 -54.79 14.55 -21.69
N ILE A 1007 -53.50 14.94 -21.60
CA ILE A 1007 -52.74 15.59 -22.66
C ILE A 1007 -51.84 14.51 -23.25
N GLU A 1008 -52.22 13.95 -24.40
CA GLU A 1008 -51.45 12.91 -25.08
C GLU A 1008 -50.61 13.54 -26.19
N ILE A 1009 -49.33 13.22 -26.22
CA ILE A 1009 -48.40 13.66 -27.26
C ILE A 1009 -48.13 12.46 -28.16
N LEU A 1010 -48.49 12.52 -29.44
CA LEU A 1010 -48.20 11.45 -30.41
C LEU A 1010 -47.20 11.95 -31.45
N ASP A 1011 -46.49 11.03 -32.10
CA ASP A 1011 -45.59 11.38 -33.20
C ASP A 1011 -46.29 11.02 -34.52
N GLU A 1012 -46.63 12.03 -35.33
CA GLU A 1012 -47.20 11.86 -36.66
C GLU A 1012 -46.21 12.41 -37.70
N SER A 1013 -45.55 11.50 -38.41
CA SER A 1013 -44.61 11.85 -39.49
C SER A 1013 -43.44 12.75 -39.07
N GLY A 1014 -42.92 12.58 -37.85
CA GLY A 1014 -41.75 13.31 -37.34
C GLY A 1014 -42.07 14.66 -36.69
N ASN A 1015 -43.34 15.01 -36.55
CA ASN A 1015 -43.79 16.18 -35.78
C ASN A 1015 -44.71 15.72 -34.62
N PRO A 1016 -44.50 16.25 -33.40
CA PRO A 1016 -45.36 15.92 -32.28
C PRO A 1016 -46.75 16.53 -32.46
N SER A 1017 -47.80 15.70 -32.45
CA SER A 1017 -49.20 16.11 -32.41
C SER A 1017 -49.75 16.04 -30.99
N VAL A 1018 -50.57 17.03 -30.61
CA VAL A 1018 -51.17 17.12 -29.28
C VAL A 1018 -52.63 16.68 -29.38
N LYS A 1019 -53.02 15.68 -28.59
CA LYS A 1019 -54.40 15.22 -28.46
C LYS A 1019 -54.86 15.42 -27.02
N VAL A 1020 -55.88 16.26 -26.85
CA VAL A 1020 -56.45 16.56 -25.53
C VAL A 1020 -57.80 15.88 -25.40
N CYS A 1021 -57.95 15.00 -24.42
CA CYS A 1021 -59.24 14.41 -24.09
C CYS A 1021 -60.09 15.42 -23.30
N LEU A 1022 -61.36 15.58 -23.70
CA LEU A 1022 -62.35 16.62 -23.35
C LEU A 1022 -62.68 16.83 -21.84
N ALA A 1023 -61.92 16.27 -20.91
CA ALA A 1023 -62.13 16.42 -19.47
C ALA A 1023 -61.42 17.64 -18.83
N ILE A 1024 -60.64 18.41 -19.59
CA ILE A 1024 -59.84 19.54 -19.06
C ILE A 1024 -60.64 20.87 -19.01
N THR A 1025 -61.81 20.96 -19.65
CA THR A 1025 -62.55 22.23 -19.84
C THR A 1025 -63.91 22.33 -19.14
N GLN A 1026 -64.22 21.47 -18.18
CA GLN A 1026 -65.37 21.68 -17.28
C GLN A 1026 -64.92 22.05 -15.86
N HIS A 1027 -64.53 23.31 -15.69
CA HIS A 1027 -65.05 24.20 -14.63
C HIS A 1027 -64.52 25.62 -14.78
#